data_AF-A0A1F8ACD0-F1
#
_entry.id   AF-A0A1F8ACD0-F1
#
_cell.length_a   1.000
_cell.length_b   1.000
_cell.length_c   1.000
_cell.angle_alpha   90.00
_cell.angle_beta   90.00
_cell.angle_gamma   90.00
#
_symmetry.space_group_name_H-M   'P 1'
#
loop_
_entity.id
_entity.type
_entity.pdbx_description
1 polymer ?
#
loop_
_entity_poly.entity_id
_entity_poly.type
_entity_poly.pdbx_seq_one_letter_code
_entity_poly.pdbx_strand_id
1 'polypeptide(L)'
;MLRDIDNMQLTWLAVGAAIVVIFLHLLTTWWHLRHIPGPFLASITNLQRVWWVKTGRAHLYHQAVHAKYGEVVRIGPHLVSFSNPEAIPTVYPIRPGFPKSDFYATLRPYTRERGSMLAVFNTQNEQIHKQIKSPIAPLFSLSNMVMFESLVDEVLACLSEQFDTRFAGTGETFDFGEWLQYFAFDVMGTMSFSRRYGFLEQGRDVNGMLDAIFRFMKTAAPMSQIPWVDPWIYKNRFVNRLRRTPAMSILGFVDSVIRERLDNPDHVKRDSHRDFLSRFLEIQEANSSVPPWASTAWTFSNVIAGSDSVGTVMRTVMCPNYHNHISQCRPPALLNAIDNLLTHPATLQALSSELIAANLTLPYPKWNEVCDLPYLDACIQEAVRLHPPFALPLERVVPAGGVTVLNHYLPEGTLVGGNPYVVNRHAETFGPDVEEWRPGRWLEGEGRKRLEQSVLTFGAGRRVCLGKYIGILELKKLVPFLVLKYDMKIIDPERFSVENGFFFKQREFYCTITRLKEGSDRGKADSNNTRLYLKPGAFYEPAIPSKGPRVPSYCFLLSHGDRHLVFDLGVRIDWQNYAPQVVRLLTITTEITSCDRDVASVLDSDTSGLNIRSSDIEAIVWSHNHFDHTGDPSRFPTSTQLIVGPGVKKGSWPGYPSRPDGTVLDSDAVGREIREINFDNTSLRIGRFDAFDYFGDGSFYLLDALGYTAGHMCALARTTAYPPSFVFMGADACHHPGVLRPSRYLPLPRPRSGGDPVGCGGCPGDLLMQLASWKSPSEPFYHLARGQFFPDYAAATETVAKIQELDAAGNVLVLLAHDNSLEEHLPLFPQLVNDWLVRGLRDSTIWSFCKAIAHDQWV
;
A
#
# COMPACT_ATOMS: atom_id res chain seq x y z
N MET A 1 74.61 -15.86 38.54
CA MET A 1 74.35 -15.18 37.25
C MET A 1 72.91 -15.43 36.77
N LEU A 2 71.92 -15.42 37.67
CA LEU A 2 70.49 -15.67 37.37
C LEU A 2 69.58 -14.88 38.34
N ARG A 3 69.95 -13.64 38.68
CA ARG A 3 69.14 -12.79 39.59
C ARG A 3 68.76 -11.41 39.07
N ASP A 4 69.15 -11.09 37.83
CA ASP A 4 68.78 -9.83 37.17
C ASP A 4 68.17 -10.12 35.79
N ILE A 5 67.12 -10.95 35.74
CA ILE A 5 66.15 -10.78 34.65
C ILE A 5 65.32 -9.57 35.08
N ASP A 6 65.69 -8.39 34.58
CA ASP A 6 64.95 -7.16 34.80
C ASP A 6 63.45 -7.41 34.57
N ASN A 7 62.60 -6.90 35.47
CA ASN A 7 61.13 -7.00 35.34
C ASN A 7 60.64 -6.60 33.93
N MET A 8 61.41 -5.75 33.24
CA MET A 8 61.21 -5.37 31.85
C MET A 8 61.37 -6.55 30.86
N GLN A 9 62.39 -7.39 30.98
CA GLN A 9 62.58 -8.57 30.12
C GLN A 9 61.48 -9.61 30.35
N LEU A 10 61.07 -9.82 31.61
CA LEU A 10 59.94 -10.70 31.93
C LEU A 10 58.63 -10.17 31.33
N THR A 11 58.43 -8.86 31.36
CA THR A 11 57.27 -8.19 30.75
C THR A 11 57.27 -8.36 29.22
N TRP A 12 58.40 -8.16 28.54
CA TRP A 12 58.50 -8.35 27.09
C TRP A 12 58.30 -9.81 26.67
N LEU A 13 58.80 -10.78 27.45
CA LEU A 13 58.54 -12.20 27.23
C LEU A 13 57.05 -12.54 27.40
N ALA A 14 56.40 -11.99 28.43
CA ALA A 14 54.96 -12.18 28.65
C ALA A 14 54.12 -11.55 27.52
N VAL A 15 54.48 -10.35 27.06
CA VAL A 15 53.85 -9.69 25.91
C VAL A 15 54.06 -10.50 24.63
N GLY A 16 55.28 -10.99 24.37
CA GLY A 16 55.59 -11.84 23.23
C GLY A 16 54.79 -13.15 23.23
N ALA A 17 54.73 -13.83 24.38
CA ALA A 17 53.93 -15.04 24.55
C ALA A 17 52.42 -14.78 24.33
N ALA A 18 51.90 -13.67 24.86
CA ALA A 18 50.52 -13.27 24.64
C ALA A 18 50.22 -13.00 23.15
N ILE A 19 51.12 -12.32 22.43
CA ILE A 19 50.98 -12.09 20.98
C ILE A 19 50.96 -13.41 20.21
N VAL A 20 51.85 -14.36 20.53
CA VAL A 20 51.86 -15.68 19.88
C VAL A 20 50.58 -16.46 20.16
N VAL A 21 50.10 -16.48 21.41
CA VAL A 21 48.83 -17.14 21.77
C VAL A 21 47.65 -16.51 21.03
N ILE A 22 47.58 -15.18 20.97
CA ILE A 22 46.53 -14.46 20.22
C ILE A 22 46.64 -14.79 18.73
N PHE A 23 47.84 -14.78 18.15
CA PHE A 23 48.04 -15.11 16.74
C PHE A 23 47.62 -16.54 16.42
N LEU A 24 48.03 -17.53 17.23
CA LEU A 24 47.62 -18.93 17.05
C LEU A 24 46.11 -19.10 17.20
N HIS A 25 45.49 -18.39 18.16
CA HIS A 25 44.03 -18.39 18.33
C HIS A 25 43.30 -17.80 17.11
N LEU A 26 43.78 -16.68 16.56
CA LEU A 26 43.22 -16.08 15.35
C LEU A 26 43.45 -16.97 14.12
N LEU A 27 44.63 -17.58 13.99
CA LEU A 27 44.96 -18.47 12.88
C LEU A 27 44.10 -19.75 12.90
N THR A 28 43.96 -20.39 14.07
CA THR A 28 43.09 -21.57 14.22
C THR A 28 41.62 -21.23 13.96
N THR A 29 41.15 -20.10 14.49
CA THR A 29 39.80 -19.58 14.22
C THR A 29 39.57 -19.32 12.74
N TRP A 30 40.53 -18.70 12.06
CA TRP A 30 40.46 -18.45 10.62
C TRP A 30 40.42 -19.77 9.83
N TRP A 31 41.32 -20.70 10.16
CA TRP A 31 41.50 -21.99 9.47
C TRP A 31 40.26 -22.88 9.52
N HIS A 32 39.54 -22.92 10.65
CA HIS A 32 38.35 -23.77 10.84
C HIS A 32 37.21 -23.50 9.84
N LEU A 33 37.09 -22.27 9.35
CA LEU A 33 36.03 -21.86 8.40
C LEU A 33 36.62 -21.16 7.16
N ARG A 34 37.86 -21.48 6.79
CA ARG A 34 38.55 -20.83 5.64
C ARG A 34 37.93 -21.16 4.29
N HIS A 35 37.22 -22.30 4.20
CA HIS A 35 36.51 -22.75 2.99
C HIS A 35 35.16 -22.05 2.80
N ILE A 36 34.65 -21.37 3.83
CA ILE A 36 33.41 -20.60 3.73
C ILE A 36 33.75 -19.17 3.26
N PRO A 37 33.18 -18.70 2.14
CA PRO A 37 33.47 -17.36 1.64
C PRO A 37 32.89 -16.28 2.57
N GLY A 38 33.44 -15.07 2.55
CA GLY A 38 32.91 -13.94 3.32
C GLY A 38 33.90 -12.78 3.45
N PRO A 39 33.49 -11.67 4.07
CA PRO A 39 34.38 -10.54 4.32
C PRO A 39 35.59 -10.94 5.18
N PHE A 40 36.78 -10.45 4.81
CA PHE A 40 38.02 -10.76 5.53
C PHE A 40 37.95 -10.37 7.02
N LEU A 41 37.46 -9.17 7.35
CA LEU A 41 37.33 -8.73 8.75
C LEU A 41 36.41 -9.65 9.58
N ALA A 42 35.32 -10.13 8.99
CA ALA A 42 34.40 -11.07 9.63
C ALA A 42 35.08 -12.42 9.94
N SER A 43 36.10 -12.81 9.18
CA SER A 43 36.85 -14.05 9.46
C SER A 43 37.75 -13.96 10.70
N ILE A 44 38.06 -12.75 11.18
CA ILE A 44 39.01 -12.50 12.28
C ILE A 44 38.29 -11.95 13.51
N THR A 45 37.29 -11.10 13.35
CA THR A 45 36.65 -10.40 14.48
C THR A 45 35.13 -10.22 14.34
N ASN A 46 34.43 -10.21 15.47
CA ASN A 46 33.01 -9.83 15.56
C ASN A 46 32.78 -8.31 15.52
N LEU A 47 33.84 -7.48 15.55
CA LEU A 47 33.68 -6.02 15.53
C LEU A 47 32.96 -5.51 14.28
N GLN A 48 33.14 -6.17 13.14
CA GLN A 48 32.46 -5.82 11.90
C GLN A 48 30.93 -5.97 12.02
N ARG A 49 30.45 -7.10 12.55
CA ARG A 49 29.00 -7.32 12.75
C ARG A 49 28.42 -6.44 13.86
N VAL A 50 29.19 -6.12 14.90
CA VAL A 50 28.81 -5.10 15.90
C VAL A 50 28.59 -3.75 15.23
N TRP A 51 29.51 -3.34 14.34
CA TRP A 51 29.39 -2.11 13.57
C TRP A 51 28.15 -2.13 12.67
N TRP A 52 27.91 -3.21 11.91
CA TRP A 52 26.69 -3.35 11.10
C TRP A 52 25.41 -3.13 11.90
N VAL A 53 25.28 -3.73 13.09
CA VAL A 53 24.11 -3.55 13.95
C VAL A 53 24.00 -2.13 14.48
N LYS A 54 25.11 -1.49 14.88
CA LYS A 54 25.12 -0.10 15.37
C LYS A 54 24.66 0.93 14.34
N THR A 55 24.76 0.63 13.05
CA THR A 55 24.26 1.53 11.99
C THR A 55 22.74 1.54 11.85
N GLY A 56 22.02 0.59 12.49
CA GLY A 56 20.59 0.40 12.25
C GLY A 56 20.25 -0.22 10.88
N ARG A 57 21.26 -0.58 10.08
CA ARG A 57 21.10 -1.06 8.68
C ARG A 57 21.69 -2.46 8.44
N ALA A 58 21.83 -3.27 9.49
CA ALA A 58 22.45 -4.60 9.41
C ALA A 58 21.82 -5.53 8.35
N HIS A 59 20.51 -5.43 8.14
CA HIS A 59 19.78 -6.20 7.11
C HIS A 59 20.34 -5.96 5.70
N LEU A 60 20.64 -4.71 5.34
CA LEU A 60 21.24 -4.35 4.05
C LEU A 60 22.67 -4.88 3.91
N TYR A 61 23.48 -4.80 4.97
CA TYR A 61 24.84 -5.36 4.95
C TYR A 61 24.82 -6.88 4.76
N HIS A 62 23.92 -7.59 5.45
CA HIS A 62 23.76 -9.03 5.26
C HIS A 62 23.31 -9.36 3.84
N GLN A 63 22.34 -8.63 3.29
CA GLN A 63 21.90 -8.81 1.90
C GLN A 63 23.02 -8.57 0.90
N ALA A 64 23.77 -7.46 1.05
CA ALA A 64 24.90 -7.13 0.18
C ALA A 64 26.04 -8.17 0.25
N VAL A 65 26.27 -8.74 1.43
CA VAL A 65 27.25 -9.82 1.63
C VAL A 65 26.81 -11.11 0.95
N HIS A 66 25.54 -11.50 1.08
CA HIS A 66 25.00 -12.66 0.35
C HIS A 66 25.01 -12.46 -1.17
N ALA A 67 24.64 -11.26 -1.65
CA ALA A 67 24.74 -10.92 -3.07
C ALA A 67 26.17 -10.98 -3.63
N LYS A 68 27.19 -10.80 -2.79
CA LYS A 68 28.61 -10.84 -3.20
C LYS A 68 29.25 -12.23 -3.09
N TYR A 69 28.95 -12.97 -2.02
CA TYR A 69 29.66 -14.21 -1.68
C TYR A 69 28.85 -15.49 -1.86
N GLY A 70 27.54 -15.38 -2.15
CA GLY A 70 26.65 -16.51 -2.41
C GLY A 70 25.74 -16.87 -1.24
N GLU A 71 25.21 -18.10 -1.25
CA GLU A 71 24.14 -18.51 -0.35
C GLU A 71 24.60 -18.84 1.07
N VAL A 72 25.86 -19.23 1.25
CA VAL A 72 26.47 -19.56 2.55
C VAL A 72 27.69 -18.67 2.78
N VAL A 73 27.63 -17.81 3.79
CA VAL A 73 28.63 -16.76 3.98
C VAL A 73 29.08 -16.63 5.43
N ARG A 74 30.39 -16.51 5.64
CA ARG A 74 31.00 -16.24 6.95
C ARG A 74 30.84 -14.77 7.31
N ILE A 75 30.08 -14.49 8.36
CA ILE A 75 29.80 -13.13 8.85
C ILE A 75 30.29 -12.87 10.28
N GLY A 76 30.99 -13.84 10.86
CA GLY A 76 31.78 -13.70 12.08
C GLY A 76 32.82 -14.82 12.18
N PRO A 77 33.74 -14.77 13.15
CA PRO A 77 34.84 -15.72 13.23
C PRO A 77 34.36 -17.15 13.38
N HIS A 78 33.21 -17.35 14.03
CA HIS A 78 32.55 -18.64 14.16
C HIS A 78 31.10 -18.61 13.66
N LEU A 79 30.68 -17.58 12.91
CA LEU A 79 29.29 -17.45 12.44
C LEU A 79 29.19 -17.55 10.93
N VAL A 80 28.35 -18.49 10.49
CA VAL A 80 27.94 -18.68 9.10
C VAL A 80 26.47 -18.30 8.94
N SER A 81 26.19 -17.44 7.96
CA SER A 81 24.84 -17.04 7.55
C SER A 81 24.44 -17.79 6.29
N PHE A 82 23.15 -18.12 6.16
CA PHE A 82 22.60 -18.66 4.93
C PHE A 82 21.44 -17.80 4.41
N SER A 83 21.26 -17.76 3.08
CA SER A 83 20.14 -17.08 2.42
C SER A 83 19.13 -18.03 1.76
N ASN A 84 19.53 -19.24 1.37
CA ASN A 84 18.63 -20.18 0.70
C ASN A 84 17.71 -20.88 1.71
N PRO A 85 16.37 -20.82 1.54
CA PRO A 85 15.39 -21.46 2.42
C PRO A 85 15.53 -22.98 2.55
N GLU A 86 16.18 -23.68 1.61
CA GLU A 86 16.44 -25.13 1.69
C GLU A 86 17.29 -25.53 2.91
N ALA A 87 18.05 -24.58 3.48
CA ALA A 87 18.78 -24.80 4.73
C ALA A 87 17.89 -24.82 5.99
N ILE A 88 16.65 -24.32 5.91
CA ILE A 88 15.74 -24.16 7.08
C ILE A 88 15.52 -25.50 7.80
N PRO A 89 15.13 -26.62 7.15
CA PRO A 89 14.89 -27.88 7.84
C PRO A 89 16.15 -28.46 8.51
N THR A 90 17.33 -28.18 7.94
CA THR A 90 18.63 -28.64 8.46
C THR A 90 19.05 -27.86 9.70
N VAL A 91 18.95 -26.53 9.67
CA VAL A 91 19.42 -25.64 10.76
C VAL A 91 18.34 -25.44 11.85
N TYR A 92 17.07 -25.52 11.48
CA TYR A 92 15.93 -25.35 12.38
C TYR A 92 15.03 -26.58 12.44
N PRO A 93 15.55 -27.75 12.84
CA PRO A 93 14.78 -28.98 12.83
C PRO A 93 13.70 -29.03 13.92
N ILE A 94 12.74 -29.94 13.74
CA ILE A 94 11.75 -30.29 14.77
C ILE A 94 12.39 -31.14 15.89
N ARG A 95 13.40 -31.95 15.55
CA ARG A 95 14.15 -32.78 16.51
C ARG A 95 15.07 -31.93 17.41
N PRO A 96 15.37 -32.40 18.65
CA PRO A 96 16.40 -31.78 19.50
C PRO A 96 17.79 -31.83 18.87
N GLY A 97 18.70 -31.01 19.39
CA GLY A 97 20.12 -31.04 19.05
C GLY A 97 20.65 -29.83 18.28
N PHE A 98 19.87 -28.76 18.16
CA PHE A 98 20.34 -27.48 17.62
C PHE A 98 19.99 -26.37 18.63
N PRO A 99 20.80 -26.21 19.70
CA PRO A 99 20.51 -25.22 20.73
C PRO A 99 20.71 -23.80 20.19
N LYS A 100 20.01 -22.86 20.80
CA LYS A 100 20.19 -21.42 20.55
C LYS A 100 21.57 -20.96 21.05
N SER A 101 22.24 -20.08 20.30
CA SER A 101 23.55 -19.53 20.70
C SER A 101 23.44 -18.53 21.86
N ASP A 102 24.59 -18.08 22.37
CA ASP A 102 24.67 -17.06 23.44
C ASP A 102 24.14 -15.70 23.02
N PHE A 103 23.88 -15.49 21.73
CA PHE A 103 23.09 -14.36 21.22
C PHE A 103 21.81 -14.15 22.05
N TYR A 104 21.12 -15.22 22.41
CA TYR A 104 19.85 -15.13 23.13
C TYR A 104 20.03 -14.87 24.63
N ALA A 105 21.22 -15.15 25.20
CA ALA A 105 21.50 -14.84 26.59
C ALA A 105 21.52 -13.32 26.84
N THR A 106 21.93 -12.52 25.83
CA THR A 106 21.92 -11.06 25.93
C THR A 106 20.50 -10.48 25.98
N LEU A 107 19.51 -11.22 25.48
CA LEU A 107 18.09 -10.84 25.49
C LEU A 107 17.34 -11.22 26.78
N ARG A 108 18.03 -11.81 27.76
CA ARG A 108 17.43 -12.10 29.07
C ARG A 108 17.25 -10.80 29.87
N PRO A 109 16.05 -10.50 30.38
CA PRO A 109 15.91 -9.40 31.33
C PRO A 109 16.69 -9.74 32.60
N TYR A 110 17.32 -8.73 33.18
CA TYR A 110 18.13 -8.87 34.38
C TYR A 110 17.62 -7.92 35.46
N THR A 111 17.36 -8.44 36.66
CA THR A 111 17.07 -7.63 37.84
C THR A 111 18.01 -7.99 38.99
N ARG A 112 18.17 -7.06 39.94
CA ARG A 112 19.01 -7.28 41.12
C ARG A 112 18.54 -8.45 41.97
N GLU A 113 17.22 -8.60 42.11
CA GLU A 113 16.59 -9.55 43.02
C GLU A 113 16.46 -10.96 42.42
N ARG A 114 16.18 -11.05 41.12
CA ARG A 114 15.92 -12.33 40.44
C ARG A 114 17.06 -12.77 39.51
N GLY A 115 18.07 -11.93 39.30
CA GLY A 115 19.13 -12.18 38.34
C GLY A 115 18.60 -12.20 36.90
N SER A 116 19.23 -13.01 36.05
CA SER A 116 18.83 -13.19 34.66
C SER A 116 17.63 -14.15 34.56
N MET A 117 16.45 -13.66 34.15
CA MET A 117 15.25 -14.49 34.03
C MET A 117 15.23 -15.29 32.71
N LEU A 118 14.91 -16.58 32.81
CA LEU A 118 14.74 -17.46 31.66
C LEU A 118 13.30 -17.38 31.15
N ALA A 119 13.15 -17.33 29.83
CA ALA A 119 11.85 -17.33 29.15
C ALA A 119 11.86 -18.29 27.97
N VAL A 120 10.68 -18.64 27.45
CA VAL A 120 10.53 -19.55 26.30
C VAL A 120 11.39 -19.08 25.12
N PHE A 121 11.42 -17.78 24.86
CA PHE A 121 12.17 -17.19 23.74
C PHE A 121 13.69 -17.30 23.90
N ASN A 122 14.25 -17.04 25.08
CA ASN A 122 15.69 -16.82 25.29
C ASN A 122 16.44 -18.02 25.91
N THR A 123 15.73 -19.05 26.34
CA THR A 123 16.33 -20.23 26.96
C THR A 123 17.06 -21.09 25.92
N GLN A 124 18.35 -21.31 26.14
CA GLN A 124 19.19 -22.13 25.27
C GLN A 124 19.07 -23.62 25.61
N ASN A 125 18.98 -23.96 26.90
CA ASN A 125 18.78 -25.32 27.39
C ASN A 125 17.43 -25.89 26.89
N GLU A 126 17.48 -27.01 26.18
CA GLU A 126 16.30 -27.63 25.55
C GLU A 126 15.34 -28.28 26.56
N GLN A 127 15.87 -28.80 27.68
CA GLN A 127 15.07 -29.43 28.73
C GLN A 127 14.23 -28.37 29.45
N ILE A 128 14.86 -27.28 29.89
CA ILE A 128 14.16 -26.14 30.51
C ILE A 128 13.14 -25.57 29.53
N HIS A 129 13.52 -25.37 28.26
CA HIS A 129 12.58 -24.89 27.25
C HIS A 129 11.37 -25.81 27.09
N LYS A 130 11.56 -27.13 27.04
CA LYS A 130 10.44 -28.09 27.00
C LYS A 130 9.57 -27.96 28.25
N GLN A 131 10.19 -27.92 29.42
CA GLN A 131 9.52 -27.82 30.73
C GLN A 131 8.62 -26.59 30.83
N ILE A 132 9.06 -25.42 30.34
CA ILE A 132 8.27 -24.18 30.41
C ILE A 132 7.39 -23.91 29.18
N LYS A 133 7.66 -24.51 28.00
CA LYS A 133 6.84 -24.31 26.79
C LYS A 133 5.69 -25.31 26.72
N SER A 134 5.94 -26.59 26.99
CA SER A 134 4.95 -27.65 26.78
C SER A 134 3.63 -27.43 27.52
N PRO A 135 3.62 -26.98 28.80
CA PRO A 135 2.36 -26.78 29.53
C PRO A 135 1.47 -25.69 28.94
N ILE A 136 2.05 -24.61 28.42
CA ILE A 136 1.30 -23.46 27.91
C ILE A 136 1.04 -23.54 26.40
N ALA A 137 1.77 -24.38 25.65
CA ALA A 137 1.64 -24.48 24.20
C ALA A 137 0.20 -24.69 23.68
N PRO A 138 -0.66 -25.49 24.34
CA PRO A 138 -2.05 -25.62 23.94
C PRO A 138 -2.81 -24.29 23.97
N LEU A 139 -2.52 -23.37 24.89
CA LEU A 139 -3.21 -22.07 24.97
C LEU A 139 -2.97 -21.20 23.73
N PHE A 140 -1.89 -21.45 23.00
CA PHE A 140 -1.51 -20.73 21.79
C PHE A 140 -1.86 -21.50 20.49
N SER A 141 -2.63 -22.58 20.59
CA SER A 141 -3.13 -23.32 19.42
C SER A 141 -4.22 -22.53 18.70
N LEU A 142 -4.39 -22.82 17.41
CA LEU A 142 -5.47 -22.25 16.59
C LEU A 142 -6.86 -22.44 17.23
N SER A 143 -7.11 -23.62 17.82
CA SER A 143 -8.40 -23.94 18.44
C SER A 143 -8.71 -23.10 19.68
N ASN A 144 -7.71 -22.71 20.46
CA ASN A 144 -7.90 -21.91 21.68
C ASN A 144 -7.87 -20.41 21.40
N MET A 145 -7.30 -20.00 20.27
CA MET A 145 -7.24 -18.62 19.83
C MET A 145 -8.64 -17.99 19.64
N VAL A 146 -9.61 -18.77 19.15
CA VAL A 146 -11.01 -18.33 18.95
C VAL A 146 -11.67 -17.89 20.25
N MET A 147 -11.23 -18.42 21.41
CA MET A 147 -11.78 -18.01 22.71
C MET A 147 -11.44 -16.55 23.07
N PHE A 148 -10.40 -15.98 22.46
CA PHE A 148 -9.98 -14.60 22.68
C PHE A 148 -10.59 -13.63 21.66
N GLU A 149 -11.39 -14.12 20.73
CA GLU A 149 -11.93 -13.33 19.64
C GLU A 149 -12.72 -12.12 20.14
N SER A 150 -13.59 -12.30 21.14
CA SER A 150 -14.40 -11.23 21.71
C SER A 150 -13.55 -10.13 22.35
N LEU A 151 -12.39 -10.49 22.91
CA LEU A 151 -11.46 -9.52 23.50
C LEU A 151 -10.81 -8.66 22.42
N VAL A 152 -10.58 -9.21 21.23
CA VAL A 152 -10.10 -8.42 20.08
C VAL A 152 -11.19 -7.46 19.60
N ASP A 153 -12.45 -7.88 19.60
CA ASP A 153 -13.59 -7.04 19.22
C ASP A 153 -13.76 -5.83 20.15
N GLU A 154 -13.56 -6.01 21.45
CA GLU A 154 -13.57 -4.90 22.41
C GLU A 154 -12.50 -3.85 22.12
N VAL A 155 -11.32 -4.28 21.65
CA VAL A 155 -10.23 -3.36 21.30
C VAL A 155 -10.47 -2.71 19.93
N LEU A 156 -11.05 -3.44 18.96
CA LEU A 156 -11.50 -2.86 17.69
C LEU A 156 -12.57 -1.79 17.90
N ALA A 157 -13.49 -2.01 18.83
CA ALA A 157 -14.50 -1.03 19.20
C ALA A 157 -13.87 0.25 19.77
N CYS A 158 -12.89 0.11 20.66
CA CYS A 158 -12.14 1.25 21.18
C CYS A 158 -11.37 1.98 20.08
N LEU A 159 -10.65 1.26 19.22
CA LEU A 159 -9.94 1.84 18.07
C LEU A 159 -10.90 2.64 17.19
N SER A 160 -12.07 2.05 16.88
CA SER A 160 -13.11 2.68 16.09
C SER A 160 -13.59 3.99 16.72
N GLU A 161 -13.88 3.99 18.01
CA GLU A 161 -14.34 5.17 18.74
C GLU A 161 -13.30 6.29 18.68
N GLN A 162 -12.02 5.96 18.90
CA GLN A 162 -10.96 6.95 18.85
C GLN A 162 -10.74 7.51 17.45
N PHE A 163 -10.80 6.67 16.42
CA PHE A 163 -10.70 7.11 15.02
C PHE A 163 -11.87 8.00 14.63
N ASP A 164 -13.10 7.58 14.94
CA ASP A 164 -14.32 8.32 14.62
C ASP A 164 -14.35 9.69 15.34
N THR A 165 -13.91 9.74 16.61
CA THR A 165 -13.99 10.95 17.43
C THR A 165 -12.87 11.94 17.13
N ARG A 166 -11.64 11.47 16.85
CA ARG A 166 -10.46 12.33 16.73
C ARG A 166 -10.14 12.71 15.29
N PHE A 167 -10.30 11.79 14.34
CA PHE A 167 -9.68 11.92 13.03
C PHE A 167 -10.67 11.82 11.86
N ALA A 168 -11.71 11.01 11.97
CA ALA A 168 -12.63 10.77 10.87
C ALA A 168 -13.38 12.05 10.47
N GLY A 169 -13.11 12.55 9.26
CA GLY A 169 -13.77 13.75 8.74
C GLY A 169 -13.24 15.07 9.30
N THR A 170 -12.19 15.06 10.13
CA THR A 170 -11.54 16.28 10.61
C THR A 170 -10.46 16.79 9.64
N GLY A 171 -9.94 15.91 8.78
CA GLY A 171 -8.78 16.18 7.93
C GLY A 171 -7.44 16.18 8.70
N GLU A 172 -7.45 15.87 10.00
CA GLU A 172 -6.24 15.83 10.82
C GLU A 172 -5.32 14.68 10.39
N THR A 173 -4.03 14.99 10.30
CA THR A 173 -2.99 14.02 10.01
C THR A 173 -2.42 13.46 11.32
N PHE A 174 -2.32 12.14 11.43
CA PHE A 174 -1.77 11.47 12.62
C PHE A 174 -0.86 10.30 12.25
N ASP A 175 0.04 9.88 13.15
CA ASP A 175 0.90 8.71 12.92
C ASP A 175 0.08 7.42 13.06
N PHE A 176 -0.53 7.01 11.97
CA PHE A 176 -1.34 5.80 11.89
C PHE A 176 -0.55 4.54 12.25
N GLY A 177 0.76 4.52 11.99
CA GLY A 177 1.61 3.43 12.43
C GLY A 177 1.60 3.25 13.95
N GLU A 178 1.76 4.34 14.70
CA GLU A 178 1.68 4.29 16.17
C GLU A 178 0.34 3.75 16.65
N TRP A 179 -0.77 4.13 16.03
CA TRP A 179 -2.09 3.61 16.37
C TRP A 179 -2.25 2.11 16.12
N LEU A 180 -1.69 1.57 15.03
CA LEU A 180 -1.65 0.13 14.79
C LEU A 180 -0.83 -0.60 15.88
N GLN A 181 0.21 0.05 16.40
CA GLN A 181 0.99 -0.48 17.51
C GLN A 181 0.24 -0.38 18.85
N TYR A 182 -0.45 0.73 19.11
CA TYR A 182 -1.33 0.90 20.28
C TYR A 182 -2.43 -0.18 20.32
N PHE A 183 -3.03 -0.47 19.17
CA PHE A 183 -3.99 -1.56 19.01
C PHE A 183 -3.39 -2.90 19.45
N ALA A 184 -2.24 -3.30 18.89
CA ALA A 184 -1.59 -4.57 19.25
C ALA A 184 -1.22 -4.65 20.75
N PHE A 185 -0.81 -3.52 21.36
CA PHE A 185 -0.58 -3.45 22.81
C PHE A 185 -1.86 -3.68 23.61
N ASP A 186 -2.95 -2.97 23.30
CA ASP A 186 -4.21 -3.10 24.03
C ASP A 186 -4.88 -4.46 23.80
N VAL A 187 -4.71 -5.11 22.65
CA VAL A 187 -5.11 -6.52 22.44
C VAL A 187 -4.35 -7.43 23.38
N MET A 188 -3.01 -7.34 23.42
CA MET A 188 -2.20 -8.19 24.30
C MET A 188 -2.48 -7.93 25.79
N GLY A 189 -2.75 -6.69 26.18
CA GLY A 189 -3.19 -6.33 27.52
C GLY A 189 -4.51 -6.99 27.88
N THR A 190 -5.52 -6.84 27.01
CA THR A 190 -6.85 -7.42 27.20
C THR A 190 -6.79 -8.95 27.26
N MET A 191 -6.06 -9.61 26.35
CA MET A 191 -5.91 -11.07 26.38
C MET A 191 -5.13 -11.58 27.60
N SER A 192 -4.18 -10.79 28.10
CA SER A 192 -3.32 -11.22 29.21
C SER A 192 -3.94 -10.98 30.59
N PHE A 193 -4.74 -9.93 30.73
CA PHE A 193 -5.19 -9.41 32.01
C PHE A 193 -6.69 -9.08 32.09
N SER A 194 -7.47 -9.38 31.05
CA SER A 194 -8.87 -8.94 30.88
C SER A 194 -9.04 -7.42 30.99
N ARG A 195 -7.98 -6.66 30.68
CA ARG A 195 -7.95 -5.20 30.81
C ARG A 195 -7.00 -4.58 29.78
N ARG A 196 -7.48 -3.55 29.05
CA ARG A 196 -6.65 -2.69 28.19
C ARG A 196 -5.62 -1.90 29.00
N TYR A 197 -4.46 -1.63 28.42
CA TYR A 197 -3.47 -0.76 29.04
C TYR A 197 -3.87 0.72 28.94
N GLY A 198 -4.63 1.06 27.91
CA GLY A 198 -5.14 2.41 27.67
C GLY A 198 -4.36 3.19 26.60
N PHE A 199 -3.63 2.50 25.71
CA PHE A 199 -2.85 3.17 24.67
C PHE A 199 -3.77 3.88 23.67
N LEU A 200 -4.85 3.22 23.25
CA LEU A 200 -5.83 3.78 22.32
C LEU A 200 -6.56 4.97 22.94
N GLU A 201 -7.08 4.83 24.16
CA GLU A 201 -7.81 5.89 24.85
C GLU A 201 -6.95 7.12 25.10
N GLN A 202 -5.65 6.95 25.38
CA GLN A 202 -4.75 8.09 25.59
C GLN A 202 -4.13 8.61 24.29
N GLY A 203 -4.07 7.81 23.23
CA GLY A 203 -3.41 8.13 21.96
C GLY A 203 -1.90 8.39 22.11
N ARG A 204 -1.23 7.72 23.06
CA ARG A 204 0.19 7.92 23.38
C ARG A 204 0.82 6.70 24.05
N ASP A 205 2.16 6.68 24.12
CA ASP A 205 2.92 5.67 24.86
C ASP A 205 2.64 5.72 26.38
N VAL A 206 1.83 4.77 26.86
CA VAL A 206 1.44 4.67 28.28
C VAL A 206 2.63 4.22 29.11
N ASN A 207 2.97 5.01 30.13
CA ASN A 207 4.09 4.77 31.06
C ASN A 207 5.47 4.65 30.37
N GLY A 208 5.61 5.10 29.12
CA GLY A 208 6.86 4.99 28.35
C GLY A 208 7.26 3.55 28.03
N MET A 209 6.30 2.63 27.91
CA MET A 209 6.55 1.20 27.73
C MET A 209 7.13 0.90 26.35
N LEU A 210 6.62 1.52 25.28
CA LEU A 210 7.11 1.34 23.91
C LEU A 210 8.55 1.80 23.76
N ASP A 211 8.83 3.00 24.24
CA ASP A 211 10.17 3.56 24.20
C ASP A 211 11.16 2.71 25.05
N ALA A 212 10.73 2.21 26.21
CA ALA A 212 11.52 1.27 27.02
C ALA A 212 11.90 -0.01 26.26
N ILE A 213 10.94 -0.65 25.58
CA ILE A 213 11.20 -1.86 24.78
C ILE A 213 12.18 -1.58 23.65
N PHE A 214 11.98 -0.47 22.94
CA PHE A 214 12.85 -0.12 21.83
C PHE A 214 14.29 0.18 22.28
N ARG A 215 14.48 0.92 23.39
CA ARG A 215 15.80 1.16 23.99
C ARG A 215 16.47 -0.13 24.46
N PHE A 216 15.68 -1.07 24.99
CA PHE A 216 16.19 -2.38 25.37
C PHE A 216 16.75 -3.13 24.15
N MET A 217 16.01 -3.19 23.05
CA MET A 217 16.46 -3.86 21.81
C MET A 217 17.69 -3.19 21.21
N LYS A 218 17.70 -1.84 21.11
CA LYS A 218 18.86 -1.06 20.65
C LYS A 218 20.13 -1.33 21.47
N THR A 219 19.99 -1.55 22.77
CA THR A 219 21.11 -1.82 23.66
C THR A 219 21.57 -3.28 23.54
N ALA A 220 20.63 -4.22 23.47
CA ALA A 220 20.92 -5.65 23.46
C ALA A 220 21.45 -6.16 22.11
N ALA A 221 21.04 -5.57 20.98
CA ALA A 221 21.39 -6.05 19.66
C ALA A 221 22.90 -5.95 19.33
N PRO A 222 23.64 -4.87 19.65
CA PRO A 222 25.10 -4.86 19.51
C PRO A 222 25.77 -5.86 20.45
N MET A 223 25.27 -6.03 21.68
CA MET A 223 25.80 -6.99 22.64
C MET A 223 25.60 -8.43 22.20
N SER A 224 24.49 -8.73 21.51
CA SER A 224 24.24 -10.07 20.98
C SER A 224 25.22 -10.49 19.89
N GLN A 225 25.95 -9.55 19.28
CA GLN A 225 27.02 -9.85 18.33
C GLN A 225 28.34 -10.23 19.03
N ILE A 226 28.49 -9.87 20.31
CA ILE A 226 29.64 -10.16 21.18
C ILE A 226 29.18 -10.58 22.59
N PRO A 227 28.45 -11.70 22.74
CA PRO A 227 27.74 -12.01 23.98
C PRO A 227 28.61 -12.11 25.23
N TRP A 228 29.86 -12.52 25.09
CA TRP A 228 30.81 -12.66 26.20
C TRP A 228 31.12 -11.32 26.90
N VAL A 229 30.84 -10.18 26.27
CA VAL A 229 31.04 -8.84 26.83
C VAL A 229 29.86 -8.40 27.72
N ASP A 230 28.66 -8.93 27.48
CA ASP A 230 27.41 -8.54 28.16
C ASP A 230 27.48 -8.66 29.70
N PRO A 231 28.05 -9.74 30.30
CA PRO A 231 28.19 -9.86 31.75
C PRO A 231 29.11 -8.81 32.37
N TRP A 232 30.07 -8.30 31.62
CA TRP A 232 31.05 -7.32 32.11
C TRP A 232 30.53 -5.89 32.01
N ILE A 233 29.82 -5.56 30.93
CA ILE A 233 29.39 -4.19 30.63
C ILE A 233 27.96 -3.89 31.08
N TYR A 234 27.02 -4.83 30.94
CA TYR A 234 25.58 -4.56 31.18
C TYR A 234 24.97 -5.41 32.29
N LYS A 235 25.27 -6.71 32.35
CA LYS A 235 24.67 -7.65 33.31
C LYS A 235 25.54 -7.94 34.52
N ASN A 236 26.14 -6.91 35.09
CA ASN A 236 26.85 -6.97 36.36
C ASN A 236 26.07 -6.26 37.47
N ARG A 237 26.10 -6.82 38.68
CA ARG A 237 25.55 -6.23 39.92
C ARG A 237 26.05 -4.80 40.16
N PHE A 238 27.31 -4.50 39.86
CA PHE A 238 27.89 -3.16 40.04
C PHE A 238 27.32 -2.14 39.05
N VAL A 239 27.22 -2.49 37.77
CA VAL A 239 26.69 -1.58 36.74
C VAL A 239 25.20 -1.33 36.94
N ASN A 240 24.42 -2.36 37.28
CA ASN A 240 22.99 -2.20 37.60
C ASN A 240 22.72 -1.40 38.87
N ARG A 241 23.69 -1.25 39.79
CA ARG A 241 23.54 -0.36 40.95
C ARG A 241 23.45 1.12 40.54
N LEU A 242 24.08 1.47 39.42
CA LEU A 242 24.19 2.83 38.91
C LEU A 242 23.22 3.13 37.75
N ARG A 243 22.49 2.12 37.24
CA ARG A 243 21.62 2.26 36.06
C ARG A 243 20.24 1.63 36.28
N ARG A 244 19.18 2.36 35.90
CA ARG A 244 17.84 1.77 35.70
C ARG A 244 17.75 1.18 34.30
N THR A 245 17.46 -0.11 34.17
CA THR A 245 17.25 -0.78 32.88
C THR A 245 15.76 -0.77 32.50
N PRO A 246 15.41 -0.62 31.21
CA PRO A 246 14.02 -0.65 30.76
C PRO A 246 13.25 -1.94 31.12
N ALA A 247 13.94 -3.07 31.25
CA ALA A 247 13.32 -4.33 31.67
C ALA A 247 12.75 -4.26 33.11
N MET A 248 13.26 -3.37 33.97
CA MET A 248 12.77 -3.23 35.35
C MET A 248 11.39 -2.56 35.42
N SER A 249 11.04 -1.62 34.53
CA SER A 249 9.71 -1.00 34.55
C SER A 249 8.64 -2.01 34.14
N ILE A 250 8.91 -2.81 33.10
CA ILE A 250 8.00 -3.85 32.62
C ILE A 250 7.82 -4.95 33.68
N LEU A 251 8.92 -5.42 34.28
CA LEU A 251 8.83 -6.42 35.35
C LEU A 251 8.12 -5.90 36.60
N GLY A 252 8.30 -4.62 36.95
CA GLY A 252 7.55 -3.98 38.04
C GLY A 252 6.04 -3.98 37.79
N PHE A 253 5.62 -3.69 36.56
CA PHE A 253 4.22 -3.77 36.16
C PHE A 253 3.68 -5.22 36.20
N VAL A 254 4.43 -6.18 35.65
CA VAL A 254 4.04 -7.61 35.70
C VAL A 254 3.88 -8.08 37.15
N ASP A 255 4.82 -7.70 38.02
CA ASP A 255 4.76 -8.04 39.43
C ASP A 255 3.55 -7.41 40.14
N SER A 256 3.20 -6.16 39.83
CA SER A 256 2.02 -5.52 40.42
C SER A 256 0.73 -6.22 40.03
N VAL A 257 0.58 -6.58 38.74
CA VAL A 257 -0.63 -7.27 38.25
C VAL A 257 -0.75 -8.69 38.81
N ILE A 258 0.37 -9.43 38.89
CA ILE A 258 0.37 -10.76 39.51
C ILE A 258 -0.03 -10.68 40.99
N ARG A 259 0.51 -9.71 41.75
CA ARG A 259 0.14 -9.51 43.16
C ARG A 259 -1.32 -9.16 43.31
N GLU A 260 -1.81 -8.19 42.53
CA GLU A 260 -3.23 -7.80 42.54
C GLU A 260 -4.15 -9.01 42.31
N ARG A 261 -3.79 -9.91 41.39
CA ARG A 261 -4.55 -11.13 41.09
C ARG A 261 -4.51 -12.14 42.22
N LEU A 262 -3.36 -12.30 42.89
CA LEU A 262 -3.21 -13.21 44.03
C LEU A 262 -3.92 -12.69 45.29
N ASP A 263 -3.95 -11.36 45.47
CA ASP A 263 -4.58 -10.71 46.63
C ASP A 263 -6.12 -10.66 46.51
N ASN A 264 -6.68 -10.73 45.29
CA ASN A 264 -8.13 -10.73 45.03
C ASN A 264 -8.61 -11.99 44.27
N PRO A 265 -8.66 -13.17 44.90
CA PRO A 265 -9.05 -14.42 44.25
C PRO A 265 -10.51 -14.47 43.76
N ASP A 266 -11.41 -13.66 44.33
CA ASP A 266 -12.82 -13.58 43.89
C ASP A 266 -12.99 -12.88 42.53
N HIS A 267 -11.99 -12.09 42.09
CA HIS A 267 -11.99 -11.47 40.77
C HIS A 267 -11.92 -12.54 39.65
N VAL A 268 -11.28 -13.69 39.93
CA VAL A 268 -11.15 -14.85 39.03
C VAL A 268 -12.50 -15.53 38.75
N LYS A 269 -13.47 -15.40 39.67
CA LYS A 269 -14.82 -16.01 39.54
C LYS A 269 -15.84 -15.09 38.87
N ARG A 270 -15.58 -13.77 38.80
CA ARG A 270 -16.50 -12.77 38.23
C ARG A 270 -16.25 -12.47 36.76
N ASP A 271 -15.03 -12.64 36.26
CA ASP A 271 -14.73 -12.45 34.83
C ASP A 271 -15.26 -13.63 34.01
N SER A 272 -16.20 -13.36 33.11
CA SER A 272 -16.74 -14.35 32.17
C SER A 272 -15.72 -14.82 31.13
N HIS A 273 -14.57 -14.16 31.01
CA HIS A 273 -13.50 -14.48 30.06
C HIS A 273 -12.20 -14.85 30.79
N ARG A 274 -11.66 -16.04 30.49
CA ARG A 274 -10.41 -16.56 31.09
C ARG A 274 -9.18 -16.04 30.35
N ASP A 275 -8.51 -15.04 30.92
CA ASP A 275 -7.26 -14.45 30.39
C ASP A 275 -6.02 -15.38 30.51
N PHE A 276 -4.93 -15.03 29.83
CA PHE A 276 -3.68 -15.82 29.92
C PHE A 276 -3.14 -15.91 31.34
N LEU A 277 -3.17 -14.83 32.12
CA LEU A 277 -2.59 -14.82 33.46
C LEU A 277 -3.26 -15.86 34.37
N SER A 278 -4.59 -15.93 34.36
CA SER A 278 -5.35 -16.92 35.14
C SER A 278 -4.94 -18.33 34.75
N ARG A 279 -4.85 -18.60 33.44
CA ARG A 279 -4.47 -19.91 32.91
C ARG A 279 -3.03 -20.27 33.24
N PHE A 280 -2.12 -19.30 33.26
CA PHE A 280 -0.73 -19.50 33.67
C PHE A 280 -0.61 -19.87 35.15
N LEU A 281 -1.36 -19.19 36.02
CA LEU A 281 -1.39 -19.50 37.45
C LEU A 281 -2.00 -20.90 37.70
N GLU A 282 -3.12 -21.24 37.04
CA GLU A 282 -3.75 -22.57 37.11
C GLU A 282 -2.77 -23.69 36.67
N ILE A 283 -2.06 -23.49 35.56
CA ILE A 283 -1.09 -24.46 35.04
C ILE A 283 0.09 -24.62 36.00
N GLN A 284 0.56 -23.52 36.59
CA GLN A 284 1.66 -23.58 37.55
C GLN A 284 1.25 -24.30 38.84
N GLU A 285 0.03 -24.05 39.33
CA GLU A 285 -0.52 -24.74 40.51
C GLU A 285 -0.74 -26.24 40.24
N ALA A 286 -1.27 -26.60 39.07
CA ALA A 286 -1.57 -27.98 38.70
C ALA A 286 -0.33 -28.81 38.33
N ASN A 287 0.81 -28.19 38.02
CA ASN A 287 2.00 -28.88 37.54
C ASN A 287 3.26 -28.51 38.34
N SER A 288 3.59 -29.32 39.35
CA SER A 288 4.78 -29.17 40.19
C SER A 288 6.12 -29.24 39.45
N SER A 289 6.13 -29.74 38.20
CA SER A 289 7.34 -29.71 37.37
C SER A 289 7.61 -28.33 36.75
N VAL A 290 6.65 -27.40 36.80
CA VAL A 290 6.85 -26.03 36.32
C VAL A 290 7.63 -25.22 37.36
N PRO A 291 8.72 -24.52 36.99
CA PRO A 291 9.44 -23.67 37.92
C PRO A 291 8.56 -22.55 38.50
N PRO A 292 8.70 -22.17 39.78
CA PRO A 292 7.84 -21.16 40.41
C PRO A 292 7.89 -19.76 39.75
N TRP A 293 8.97 -19.46 39.04
CA TRP A 293 9.15 -18.20 38.30
C TRP A 293 8.52 -18.21 36.90
N ALA A 294 7.97 -19.35 36.45
CA ALA A 294 7.52 -19.52 35.07
C ALA A 294 6.32 -18.63 34.73
N SER A 295 5.32 -18.50 35.60
CA SER A 295 4.18 -17.58 35.38
C SER A 295 4.64 -16.14 35.15
N THR A 296 5.56 -15.62 35.97
CA THR A 296 6.16 -14.29 35.75
C THR A 296 6.85 -14.23 34.38
N ALA A 297 7.62 -15.25 34.01
CA ALA A 297 8.33 -15.27 32.74
C ALA A 297 7.39 -15.35 31.53
N TRP A 298 6.29 -16.11 31.63
CA TRP A 298 5.25 -16.22 30.61
C TRP A 298 4.51 -14.89 30.44
N THR A 299 4.05 -14.30 31.55
CA THR A 299 3.38 -13.00 31.55
C THR A 299 4.29 -11.91 30.98
N PHE A 300 5.55 -11.82 31.44
CA PHE A 300 6.53 -10.88 30.89
C PHE A 300 6.75 -11.09 29.39
N SER A 301 6.78 -12.35 28.93
CA SER A 301 6.93 -12.65 27.51
C SER A 301 5.74 -12.16 26.70
N ASN A 302 4.51 -12.32 27.18
CA ASN A 302 3.31 -11.83 26.48
C ASN A 302 3.33 -10.30 26.32
N VAL A 303 3.72 -9.56 27.36
CA VAL A 303 3.78 -8.07 27.31
C VAL A 303 4.76 -7.57 26.23
N ILE A 304 5.86 -8.29 25.98
CA ILE A 304 6.93 -7.84 25.06
C ILE A 304 6.82 -8.47 23.68
N ALA A 305 6.37 -9.73 23.58
CA ALA A 305 6.58 -10.57 22.39
C ALA A 305 5.38 -10.65 21.44
N GLY A 306 4.31 -9.89 21.65
CA GLY A 306 3.16 -9.80 20.73
C GLY A 306 3.08 -8.44 20.05
N SER A 307 3.09 -7.38 20.85
CA SER A 307 2.65 -6.05 20.44
C SER A 307 3.50 -5.39 19.35
N ASP A 308 4.82 -5.27 19.52
CA ASP A 308 5.69 -4.64 18.52
C ASP A 308 5.72 -5.45 17.21
N SER A 309 5.85 -6.77 17.32
CA SER A 309 6.02 -7.66 16.17
C SER A 309 4.79 -7.71 15.29
N VAL A 310 3.60 -7.81 15.88
CA VAL A 310 2.34 -7.81 15.13
C VAL A 310 2.06 -6.41 14.59
N GLY A 311 2.28 -5.35 15.38
CA GLY A 311 2.15 -3.96 14.91
C GLY A 311 3.03 -3.65 13.70
N THR A 312 4.24 -4.23 13.61
CA THR A 312 5.11 -4.11 12.43
C THR A 312 4.51 -4.78 11.20
N VAL A 313 3.92 -5.97 11.36
CA VAL A 313 3.24 -6.64 10.22
C VAL A 313 1.97 -5.89 9.83
N MET A 314 1.19 -5.38 10.78
CA MET A 314 0.00 -4.56 10.52
C MET A 314 0.35 -3.31 9.71
N ARG A 315 1.37 -2.57 10.15
CA ARG A 315 1.92 -1.43 9.41
C ARG A 315 2.33 -1.83 8.01
N THR A 316 3.09 -2.91 7.89
CA THR A 316 3.55 -3.41 6.59
C THR A 316 2.37 -3.72 5.69
N VAL A 317 1.36 -4.49 6.12
CA VAL A 317 0.17 -4.77 5.30
C VAL A 317 -0.46 -3.47 4.78
N MET A 318 -0.58 -2.44 5.62
CA MET A 318 -1.18 -1.17 5.24
C MET A 318 -0.30 -0.30 4.34
N CYS A 319 0.99 -0.13 4.64
CA CYS A 319 1.93 0.69 3.87
C CYS A 319 3.38 0.49 4.32
N PRO A 320 4.32 0.28 3.39
CA PRO A 320 5.72 0.34 3.76
C PRO A 320 6.58 1.09 2.74
N ASN A 321 6.27 2.34 2.35
CA ASN A 321 7.12 3.09 1.40
C ASN A 321 8.59 3.14 1.84
N TYR A 322 9.37 2.18 1.36
CA TYR A 322 10.77 2.04 1.70
C TYR A 322 11.60 2.60 0.55
N HIS A 323 11.90 3.91 0.62
CA HIS A 323 12.94 4.51 -0.20
C HIS A 323 14.17 4.72 0.68
N ASN A 324 15.22 3.92 0.48
CA ASN A 324 16.49 4.21 1.12
C ASN A 324 17.41 4.90 0.10
N HIS A 325 17.63 6.21 0.30
CA HIS A 325 18.73 6.96 -0.31
C HIS A 325 20.08 6.36 0.15
N ILE A 326 20.56 5.33 -0.55
CA ILE A 326 21.98 5.00 -0.62
C ILE A 326 22.45 5.42 -2.01
N SER A 327 22.56 6.73 -2.19
CA SER A 327 23.42 7.31 -3.21
C SER A 327 24.87 7.10 -2.74
N GLN A 328 25.64 6.28 -3.47
CA GLN A 328 27.01 6.62 -3.92
C GLN A 328 27.87 5.46 -4.48
N CYS A 329 27.46 4.18 -4.49
CA CYS A 329 28.37 3.10 -4.94
C CYS A 329 27.81 2.03 -5.91
N ARG A 330 26.74 2.29 -6.67
CA ARG A 330 26.31 1.46 -7.82
C ARG A 330 25.49 2.27 -8.85
N PRO A 331 25.38 1.83 -10.12
CA PRO A 331 24.51 2.46 -11.11
C PRO A 331 23.03 2.47 -10.65
N PRO A 332 22.23 3.49 -10.99
CA PRO A 332 20.87 3.71 -10.48
C PRO A 332 19.81 2.87 -11.20
N ALA A 333 19.96 1.55 -11.19
CA ALA A 333 18.92 0.60 -11.60
C ALA A 333 18.71 -0.41 -10.45
N LEU A 334 17.47 -0.53 -9.96
CA LEU A 334 17.03 -1.27 -8.76
C LEU A 334 17.28 -0.60 -7.39
N LEU A 335 16.58 0.49 -7.12
CA LEU A 335 16.18 0.86 -5.75
C LEU A 335 14.64 0.94 -5.76
N ASN A 336 14.00 -0.24 -5.76
CA ASN A 336 12.54 -0.32 -5.90
C ASN A 336 11.89 -0.09 -4.53
N ALA A 337 10.91 0.83 -4.53
CA ALA A 337 10.04 1.11 -3.41
C ALA A 337 9.23 -0.15 -3.03
N ILE A 338 9.02 -0.36 -1.74
CA ILE A 338 8.00 -1.30 -1.27
C ILE A 338 6.73 -0.46 -1.11
N ASP A 339 5.79 -0.56 -2.03
CA ASP A 339 4.47 0.05 -1.92
C ASP A 339 3.49 -1.09 -1.53
N ASN A 340 2.54 -0.99 -0.58
CA ASN A 340 1.60 -2.09 -0.23
C ASN A 340 0.13 -1.65 -0.39
N LEU A 341 -0.82 -2.02 0.49
CA LEU A 341 -2.26 -1.82 0.25
C LEU A 341 -2.61 -0.36 -0.06
N LEU A 342 -2.22 0.58 0.80
CA LEU A 342 -2.58 1.99 0.64
C LEU A 342 -1.77 2.71 -0.46
N THR A 343 -0.69 2.10 -0.96
CA THR A 343 0.09 2.61 -2.11
C THR A 343 -0.10 1.82 -3.41
N HIS A 344 -0.89 0.74 -3.38
CA HIS A 344 -1.33 -0.05 -4.54
C HIS A 344 -2.86 -0.16 -4.57
N PRO A 345 -3.55 0.82 -5.20
CA PRO A 345 -5.00 0.84 -5.32
C PRO A 345 -5.59 -0.46 -5.85
N ALA A 346 -4.94 -1.09 -6.84
CA ALA A 346 -5.39 -2.38 -7.40
C ALA A 346 -5.41 -3.50 -6.34
N THR A 347 -4.42 -3.56 -5.44
CA THR A 347 -4.39 -4.59 -4.40
C THR A 347 -5.39 -4.31 -3.27
N LEU A 348 -5.57 -3.03 -2.90
CA LEU A 348 -6.60 -2.63 -1.95
C LEU A 348 -8.00 -2.89 -2.50
N GLN A 349 -8.23 -2.63 -3.79
CA GLN A 349 -9.49 -2.90 -4.46
C GLN A 349 -9.76 -4.40 -4.53
N ALA A 350 -8.78 -5.23 -4.95
CA ALA A 350 -8.94 -6.69 -4.98
C ALA A 350 -9.28 -7.26 -3.59
N LEU A 351 -8.61 -6.77 -2.54
CA LEU A 351 -8.92 -7.14 -1.16
C LEU A 351 -10.34 -6.67 -0.78
N SER A 352 -10.69 -5.41 -1.04
CA SER A 352 -12.02 -4.87 -0.79
C SER A 352 -13.12 -5.69 -1.46
N SER A 353 -12.93 -6.06 -2.73
CA SER A 353 -13.86 -6.91 -3.48
C SER A 353 -14.03 -8.29 -2.85
N GLU A 354 -12.96 -8.95 -2.43
CA GLU A 354 -13.04 -10.24 -1.71
C GLU A 354 -13.81 -10.09 -0.39
N LEU A 355 -13.51 -9.05 0.39
CA LEU A 355 -14.15 -8.82 1.69
C LEU A 355 -15.65 -8.50 1.55
N ILE A 356 -16.04 -7.72 0.54
CA ILE A 356 -17.45 -7.42 0.24
C ILE A 356 -18.17 -8.68 -0.22
N ALA A 357 -17.56 -9.46 -1.12
CA ALA A 357 -18.14 -10.71 -1.62
C ALA A 357 -18.32 -11.77 -0.52
N ALA A 358 -17.46 -11.77 0.50
CA ALA A 358 -17.54 -12.66 1.65
C ALA A 358 -18.70 -12.34 2.61
N ASN A 359 -19.38 -11.20 2.45
CA ASN A 359 -20.53 -10.78 3.26
C ASN A 359 -20.28 -10.89 4.78
N LEU A 360 -19.18 -10.30 5.23
CA LEU A 360 -18.69 -10.39 6.61
C LEU A 360 -19.66 -9.74 7.61
N THR A 361 -19.65 -10.22 8.85
CA THR A 361 -20.32 -9.55 9.96
C THR A 361 -19.68 -8.17 10.18
N LEU A 362 -20.47 -7.10 10.15
CA LEU A 362 -20.03 -5.73 10.40
C LEU A 362 -20.55 -5.21 11.74
N PRO A 363 -19.84 -4.29 12.43
CA PRO A 363 -18.55 -3.72 12.03
C PRO A 363 -17.35 -4.62 12.34
N TYR A 364 -17.51 -5.70 13.11
CA TYR A 364 -16.41 -6.58 13.55
C TYR A 364 -16.53 -7.98 12.91
N PRO A 365 -15.72 -8.30 11.89
CA PRO A 365 -15.76 -9.59 11.22
C PRO A 365 -15.43 -10.75 12.15
N LYS A 366 -16.15 -11.86 12.00
CA LYS A 366 -15.90 -13.05 12.82
C LYS A 366 -14.73 -13.86 12.28
N TRP A 367 -14.03 -14.56 13.16
CA TRP A 367 -12.88 -15.39 12.80
C TRP A 367 -13.23 -16.41 11.72
N ASN A 368 -14.37 -17.10 11.85
CA ASN A 368 -14.82 -18.11 10.90
C ASN A 368 -15.19 -17.54 9.52
N GLU A 369 -15.33 -16.22 9.38
CA GLU A 369 -15.60 -15.53 8.11
C GLU A 369 -14.29 -15.06 7.45
N VAL A 370 -13.24 -14.79 8.23
CA VAL A 370 -11.95 -14.26 7.73
C VAL A 370 -10.81 -15.30 7.73
N CYS A 371 -11.01 -16.47 8.33
CA CYS A 371 -9.96 -17.48 8.51
C CYS A 371 -9.48 -18.09 7.20
N ASP A 372 -10.32 -18.14 6.17
CA ASP A 372 -10.04 -18.81 4.90
C ASP A 372 -10.32 -17.92 3.67
N LEU A 373 -9.93 -16.64 3.75
CA LEU A 373 -10.01 -15.68 2.63
C LEU A 373 -8.68 -15.65 1.84
N PRO A 374 -8.66 -16.14 0.58
CA PRO A 374 -7.42 -16.34 -0.18
C PRO A 374 -6.57 -15.08 -0.41
N TYR A 375 -7.19 -13.95 -0.74
CA TYR A 375 -6.49 -12.71 -1.06
C TYR A 375 -6.06 -11.97 0.21
N LEU A 376 -6.88 -11.96 1.26
CA LEU A 376 -6.48 -11.51 2.60
C LEU A 376 -5.25 -12.29 3.10
N ASP A 377 -5.26 -13.62 2.97
CA ASP A 377 -4.11 -14.46 3.28
C ASP A 377 -2.88 -14.06 2.49
N ALA A 378 -3.06 -13.86 1.19
CA ALA A 378 -1.99 -13.46 0.29
C ALA A 378 -1.35 -12.13 0.70
N CYS A 379 -2.15 -11.12 1.04
CA CYS A 379 -1.66 -9.84 1.56
C CYS A 379 -0.89 -10.01 2.87
N ILE A 380 -1.40 -10.82 3.80
CA ILE A 380 -0.73 -11.06 5.09
C ILE A 380 0.59 -11.81 4.89
N GLN A 381 0.63 -12.86 4.07
CA GLN A 381 1.85 -13.61 3.79
C GLN A 381 2.91 -12.74 3.11
N GLU A 382 2.51 -11.88 2.18
CA GLU A 382 3.44 -10.99 1.50
C GLU A 382 4.03 -9.94 2.46
N ALA A 383 3.24 -9.41 3.38
CA ALA A 383 3.73 -8.51 4.42
C ALA A 383 4.71 -9.21 5.37
N VAL A 384 4.37 -10.43 5.81
CA VAL A 384 5.24 -11.27 6.65
C VAL A 384 6.56 -11.57 5.94
N ARG A 385 6.55 -11.76 4.61
CA ARG A 385 7.75 -11.99 3.80
C ARG A 385 8.62 -10.74 3.72
N LEU A 386 8.05 -9.62 3.28
CA LEU A 386 8.80 -8.39 2.96
C LEU A 386 9.42 -7.73 4.18
N HIS A 387 8.68 -7.60 5.28
CA HIS A 387 9.16 -6.87 6.46
C HIS A 387 9.07 -7.75 7.72
N PRO A 388 10.00 -8.71 7.88
CA PRO A 388 10.02 -9.53 9.08
C PRO A 388 10.36 -8.68 10.31
N PRO A 389 9.62 -8.81 11.44
CA PRO A 389 9.89 -8.01 12.64
C PRO A 389 11.28 -8.22 13.25
N PHE A 390 11.92 -9.35 12.96
CA PHE A 390 13.29 -9.65 13.37
C PHE A 390 14.19 -9.81 12.14
N ALA A 391 15.26 -9.00 12.06
CA ALA A 391 16.09 -8.90 10.85
C ALA A 391 17.59 -9.07 11.14
N LEU A 392 17.94 -9.98 12.05
CA LEU A 392 19.30 -10.52 12.27
C LEU A 392 19.28 -12.05 12.18
N PRO A 393 20.44 -12.70 11.95
CA PRO A 393 20.55 -14.16 11.92
C PRO A 393 19.94 -14.82 13.16
N LEU A 394 19.03 -15.77 12.96
CA LEU A 394 18.47 -16.57 14.05
C LEU A 394 19.44 -17.69 14.42
N GLU A 395 20.45 -17.37 15.23
CA GLU A 395 21.61 -18.24 15.46
C GLU A 395 21.29 -19.57 16.18
N ARG A 396 21.96 -20.63 15.73
CA ARG A 396 22.01 -21.96 16.35
C ARG A 396 23.46 -22.39 16.48
N VAL A 397 23.73 -23.27 17.44
CA VAL A 397 25.03 -23.92 17.58
C VAL A 397 24.98 -25.26 16.86
N VAL A 398 25.95 -25.51 15.98
CA VAL A 398 26.12 -26.80 15.32
C VAL A 398 26.44 -27.87 16.37
N PRO A 399 25.68 -28.99 16.42
CA PRO A 399 25.89 -30.06 17.39
C PRO A 399 27.19 -30.82 17.20
N ALA A 400 27.45 -31.73 18.15
CA ALA A 400 28.52 -32.69 18.06
C ALA A 400 28.47 -33.51 16.76
N GLY A 401 29.62 -33.66 16.12
CA GLY A 401 29.77 -34.34 14.82
C GLY A 401 29.60 -33.44 13.58
N GLY A 402 29.30 -32.14 13.76
CA GLY A 402 29.17 -31.19 12.64
C GLY A 402 27.88 -31.35 11.84
N VAL A 403 27.69 -30.50 10.83
CA VAL A 403 26.53 -30.57 9.91
C VAL A 403 26.90 -30.03 8.54
N THR A 404 26.36 -30.61 7.48
CA THR A 404 26.45 -30.06 6.13
C THR A 404 25.23 -29.19 5.83
N VAL A 405 25.45 -27.94 5.44
CA VAL A 405 24.41 -26.97 5.03
C VAL A 405 24.73 -26.50 3.62
N LEU A 406 23.81 -26.74 2.66
CA LEU A 406 23.97 -26.35 1.25
C LEU A 406 25.34 -26.76 0.68
N ASN A 407 25.71 -28.03 0.85
CA ASN A 407 27.00 -28.61 0.44
C ASN A 407 28.25 -28.09 1.18
N HIS A 408 28.10 -27.26 2.21
CA HIS A 408 29.21 -26.82 3.07
C HIS A 408 29.20 -27.52 4.42
N TYR A 409 30.27 -28.24 4.75
CA TYR A 409 30.44 -28.83 6.07
C TYR A 409 30.80 -27.75 7.10
N LEU A 410 30.05 -27.71 8.20
CA LEU A 410 30.23 -26.85 9.35
C LEU A 410 30.65 -27.71 10.56
N PRO A 411 31.82 -27.46 11.18
CA PRO A 411 32.25 -28.21 12.34
C PRO A 411 31.40 -27.90 13.58
N GLU A 412 31.42 -28.81 14.54
CA GLU A 412 30.81 -28.65 15.87
C GLU A 412 31.15 -27.29 16.50
N GLY A 413 30.18 -26.69 17.19
CA GLY A 413 30.36 -25.40 17.88
C GLY A 413 30.29 -24.17 16.97
N THR A 414 30.30 -24.36 15.65
CA THR A 414 30.04 -23.27 14.69
C THR A 414 28.64 -22.70 14.93
N LEU A 415 28.53 -21.38 14.88
CA LEU A 415 27.24 -20.69 14.87
C LEU A 415 26.71 -20.65 13.44
N VAL A 416 25.43 -20.96 13.26
CA VAL A 416 24.76 -20.92 11.96
C VAL A 416 23.36 -20.34 12.08
N GLY A 417 22.94 -19.52 11.12
CA GLY A 417 21.55 -19.03 11.09
C GLY A 417 21.23 -18.16 9.88
N GLY A 418 19.97 -18.21 9.45
CA GLY A 418 19.45 -17.35 8.39
C GLY A 418 18.95 -16.03 8.97
N ASN A 419 19.22 -14.92 8.28
CA ASN A 419 18.55 -13.65 8.55
C ASN A 419 17.18 -13.65 7.86
N PRO A 420 16.05 -13.53 8.58
CA PRO A 420 14.73 -13.56 7.95
C PRO A 420 14.58 -12.55 6.81
N TYR A 421 15.15 -11.35 6.93
CA TYR A 421 15.09 -10.33 5.88
C TYR A 421 15.74 -10.81 4.57
N VAL A 422 16.85 -11.53 4.67
CA VAL A 422 17.61 -12.04 3.51
C VAL A 422 16.97 -13.33 2.97
N VAL A 423 16.60 -14.27 3.85
CA VAL A 423 16.01 -15.55 3.46
C VAL A 423 14.68 -15.36 2.74
N ASN A 424 13.85 -14.42 3.22
CA ASN A 424 12.56 -14.10 2.59
C ASN A 424 12.69 -13.33 1.24
N ARG A 425 13.92 -13.01 0.82
CA ARG A 425 14.26 -12.35 -0.46
C ARG A 425 15.09 -13.25 -1.38
N HIS A 426 14.99 -14.57 -1.17
CA HIS A 426 15.65 -15.54 -2.02
C HIS A 426 14.99 -15.61 -3.42
N ALA A 427 15.63 -15.02 -4.42
CA ALA A 427 15.05 -14.85 -5.76
C ALA A 427 14.66 -16.16 -6.45
N GLU A 428 15.42 -17.24 -6.26
CA GLU A 428 15.08 -18.54 -6.87
C GLU A 428 13.84 -19.18 -6.23
N THR A 429 13.52 -18.84 -4.98
CA THR A 429 12.34 -19.37 -4.29
C THR A 429 11.11 -18.50 -4.52
N PHE A 430 11.27 -17.18 -4.43
CA PHE A 430 10.15 -16.25 -4.45
C PHE A 430 9.95 -15.56 -5.80
N GLY A 431 10.90 -15.64 -6.75
CA GLY A 431 10.84 -14.98 -8.05
C GLY A 431 11.86 -13.82 -8.19
N PRO A 432 12.11 -13.32 -9.41
CA PRO A 432 13.07 -12.23 -9.65
C PRO A 432 12.64 -10.89 -9.03
N ASP A 433 11.35 -10.72 -8.77
CA ASP A 433 10.68 -9.54 -8.20
C ASP A 433 10.56 -9.59 -6.67
N VAL A 434 11.56 -10.18 -5.98
CA VAL A 434 11.55 -10.38 -4.50
C VAL A 434 11.41 -9.11 -3.68
N GLU A 435 11.75 -7.94 -4.22
CA GLU A 435 11.61 -6.67 -3.51
C GLU A 435 10.22 -6.05 -3.70
N GLU A 436 9.42 -6.55 -4.64
CA GLU A 436 8.11 -6.00 -4.97
C GLU A 436 7.01 -6.58 -4.07
N TRP A 437 6.00 -5.76 -3.77
CA TRP A 437 4.75 -6.20 -3.16
C TRP A 437 3.87 -6.88 -4.19
N ARG A 438 3.75 -8.21 -4.08
CA ARG A 438 2.90 -8.99 -4.99
C ARG A 438 2.10 -10.05 -4.24
N PRO A 439 0.95 -9.70 -3.62
CA PRO A 439 0.06 -10.68 -2.99
C PRO A 439 -0.28 -11.85 -3.92
N GLY A 440 -0.46 -11.61 -5.23
CA GLY A 440 -0.73 -12.65 -6.23
C GLY A 440 0.21 -13.87 -6.19
N ARG A 441 1.46 -13.70 -5.70
CA ARG A 441 2.45 -14.78 -5.50
C ARG A 441 1.94 -15.93 -4.62
N TRP A 442 0.97 -15.66 -3.76
CA TRP A 442 0.40 -16.61 -2.80
C TRP A 442 -0.92 -17.23 -3.27
N LEU A 443 -1.43 -16.83 -4.44
CA LEU A 443 -2.66 -17.36 -5.04
C LEU A 443 -2.37 -18.53 -5.99
N GLU A 444 -1.14 -18.63 -6.50
CA GLU A 444 -0.71 -19.67 -7.44
C GLU A 444 -0.61 -21.05 -6.73
N GLY A 445 -1.30 -22.07 -7.27
CA GLY A 445 -1.60 -23.38 -6.67
C GLY A 445 -0.47 -24.16 -5.95
N GLU A 446 -0.06 -25.34 -6.46
CA GLU A 446 0.72 -26.35 -5.71
C GLU A 446 2.03 -25.83 -5.06
N GLY A 447 2.55 -24.67 -5.50
CA GLY A 447 3.72 -24.00 -4.93
C GLY A 447 3.51 -23.26 -3.60
N ARG A 448 2.27 -22.88 -3.23
CA ARG A 448 2.00 -22.06 -2.04
C ARG A 448 2.57 -22.63 -0.74
N LYS A 449 2.38 -23.93 -0.49
CA LYS A 449 2.91 -24.59 0.72
C LYS A 449 4.45 -24.52 0.80
N ARG A 450 5.13 -24.64 -0.33
CA ARG A 450 6.59 -24.51 -0.41
C ARG A 450 7.03 -23.09 -0.07
N LEU A 451 6.33 -22.08 -0.59
CA LEU A 451 6.59 -20.68 -0.28
C LEU A 451 6.40 -20.39 1.21
N GLU A 452 5.28 -20.84 1.80
CA GLU A 452 4.99 -20.66 3.23
C GLU A 452 6.05 -21.31 4.13
N GLN A 453 6.56 -22.49 3.75
CA GLN A 453 7.64 -23.19 4.46
C GLN A 453 9.01 -22.52 4.28
N SER A 454 9.15 -21.66 3.27
CA SER A 454 10.39 -20.94 2.96
C SER A 454 10.51 -19.61 3.71
N VAL A 455 9.44 -19.12 4.33
CA VAL A 455 9.43 -17.89 5.12
C VAL A 455 9.97 -18.14 6.53
N LEU A 456 10.98 -17.35 6.92
CA LEU A 456 11.66 -17.50 8.22
C LEU A 456 11.15 -16.52 9.30
N THR A 457 10.13 -15.70 9.00
CA THR A 457 9.64 -14.62 9.88
C THR A 457 9.18 -15.10 11.26
N PHE A 458 8.46 -16.23 11.32
CA PHE A 458 8.05 -16.85 12.57
C PHE A 458 9.10 -17.79 13.17
N GLY A 459 10.29 -17.88 12.57
CA GLY A 459 11.25 -18.96 12.81
C GLY A 459 10.72 -20.31 12.32
N ALA A 460 11.43 -21.39 12.65
CA ALA A 460 11.09 -22.74 12.20
C ALA A 460 11.40 -23.80 13.26
N GLY A 461 10.87 -25.01 13.02
CA GLY A 461 11.09 -26.20 13.83
C GLY A 461 10.56 -26.07 15.26
N ARG A 462 11.26 -26.71 16.21
CA ARG A 462 10.82 -26.78 17.62
C ARG A 462 10.74 -25.41 18.32
N ARG A 463 11.47 -24.43 17.79
CA ARG A 463 11.61 -23.06 18.31
C ARG A 463 10.79 -22.03 17.52
N VAL A 464 9.85 -22.49 16.67
CA VAL A 464 8.87 -21.62 15.99
C VAL A 464 8.12 -20.74 16.99
N CYS A 465 7.78 -19.53 16.56
CA CYS A 465 7.05 -18.52 17.32
C CYS A 465 5.81 -19.12 17.98
N LEU A 466 5.68 -18.92 19.29
CA LEU A 466 4.53 -19.41 20.05
C LEU A 466 3.27 -18.59 19.75
N GLY A 467 3.41 -17.28 19.55
CA GLY A 467 2.30 -16.36 19.27
C GLY A 467 1.88 -16.27 17.79
N LYS A 468 2.34 -17.18 16.91
CA LYS A 468 2.06 -17.11 15.46
C LYS A 468 0.57 -16.95 15.18
N TYR A 469 -0.27 -17.79 15.77
CA TYR A 469 -1.70 -17.77 15.48
C TYR A 469 -2.40 -16.54 16.05
N ILE A 470 -2.02 -16.07 17.24
CA ILE A 470 -2.54 -14.81 17.82
C ILE A 470 -2.26 -13.63 16.88
N GLY A 471 -1.02 -13.49 16.39
CA GLY A 471 -0.70 -12.43 15.45
C GLY A 471 -1.49 -12.51 14.14
N ILE A 472 -1.77 -13.73 13.66
CA ILE A 472 -2.62 -13.94 12.48
C ILE A 472 -4.09 -13.59 12.77
N LEU A 473 -4.63 -13.91 13.96
CA LEU A 473 -5.97 -13.45 14.38
C LEU A 473 -6.06 -11.92 14.31
N GLU A 474 -5.12 -11.24 14.96
CA GLU A 474 -5.10 -9.79 15.03
C GLU A 474 -5.08 -9.16 13.64
N LEU A 475 -4.21 -9.66 12.75
CA LEU A 475 -4.12 -9.19 11.36
C LEU A 475 -5.41 -9.45 10.59
N LYS A 476 -5.96 -10.66 10.68
CA LYS A 476 -7.17 -11.07 9.94
C LYS A 476 -8.45 -10.40 10.43
N LYS A 477 -8.48 -9.87 11.65
CA LYS A 477 -9.61 -9.07 12.13
C LYS A 477 -9.42 -7.58 11.85
N LEU A 478 -8.22 -7.06 12.13
CA LEU A 478 -7.93 -5.63 11.98
C LEU A 478 -7.96 -5.17 10.52
N VAL A 479 -7.34 -5.92 9.60
CA VAL A 479 -7.21 -5.50 8.20
C VAL A 479 -8.59 -5.38 7.54
N PRO A 480 -9.48 -6.40 7.58
CA PRO A 480 -10.84 -6.25 7.08
C PRO A 480 -11.65 -5.15 7.75
N PHE A 481 -11.55 -5.01 9.07
CA PHE A 481 -12.21 -3.93 9.80
C PHE A 481 -11.84 -2.54 9.25
N LEU A 482 -10.54 -2.27 9.07
CA LEU A 482 -10.06 -1.01 8.54
C LEU A 482 -10.45 -0.82 7.06
N VAL A 483 -10.31 -1.87 6.25
CA VAL A 483 -10.64 -1.87 4.82
C VAL A 483 -12.15 -1.82 4.54
N LEU A 484 -13.02 -2.13 5.49
CA LEU A 484 -14.47 -1.99 5.29
C LEU A 484 -15.06 -0.74 5.94
N LYS A 485 -14.33 -0.09 6.87
CA LYS A 485 -14.85 1.04 7.64
C LYS A 485 -14.27 2.41 7.27
N TYR A 486 -12.99 2.48 6.88
CA TYR A 486 -12.28 3.76 6.75
C TYR A 486 -11.64 3.94 5.38
N ASP A 487 -11.86 5.10 4.76
CA ASP A 487 -10.99 5.63 3.73
C ASP A 487 -9.74 6.24 4.35
N MET A 488 -8.57 5.78 3.92
CA MET A 488 -7.28 6.07 4.53
C MET A 488 -6.34 6.58 3.45
N LYS A 489 -5.81 7.79 3.63
CA LYS A 489 -4.89 8.42 2.67
C LYS A 489 -3.56 8.70 3.33
N ILE A 490 -2.48 8.21 2.72
CA ILE A 490 -1.12 8.40 3.22
C ILE A 490 -0.68 9.83 2.98
N ILE A 491 -0.05 10.41 4.00
CA ILE A 491 0.56 11.74 3.93
C ILE A 491 2.07 11.59 3.96
N ASP A 492 2.74 12.26 3.02
CA ASP A 492 4.20 12.37 2.94
C ASP A 492 4.93 11.02 3.07
N PRO A 493 4.71 10.08 2.12
CA PRO A 493 5.27 8.73 2.18
C PRO A 493 6.81 8.71 2.22
N GLU A 494 7.48 9.80 1.85
CA GLU A 494 8.93 9.93 1.88
C GLU A 494 9.50 10.03 3.30
N ARG A 495 8.69 10.39 4.30
CA ARG A 495 9.12 10.43 5.72
C ARG A 495 9.30 9.06 6.33
N PHE A 496 8.70 8.02 5.75
CA PHE A 496 8.77 6.68 6.31
C PHE A 496 10.22 6.23 6.47
N SER A 497 10.56 5.80 7.67
CA SER A 497 11.92 5.37 7.99
C SER A 497 11.92 4.04 8.75
N VAL A 498 13.01 3.29 8.58
CA VAL A 498 13.19 2.01 9.28
C VAL A 498 14.51 1.96 10.03
N GLU A 499 14.51 1.22 11.12
CA GLU A 499 15.68 1.02 11.94
C GLU A 499 15.75 -0.43 12.44
N ASN A 500 16.85 -1.12 12.18
CA ASN A 500 17.10 -2.49 12.60
C ASN A 500 18.04 -2.54 13.81
N GLY A 501 17.46 -2.75 14.99
CA GLY A 501 18.17 -3.04 16.23
C GLY A 501 17.84 -4.43 16.74
N PHE A 502 18.00 -5.47 15.90
CA PHE A 502 17.36 -6.78 15.99
C PHE A 502 15.87 -6.75 15.64
N PHE A 503 15.12 -5.90 16.35
CA PHE A 503 13.78 -5.54 15.95
C PHE A 503 13.82 -4.57 14.77
N PHE A 504 13.06 -4.85 13.72
CA PHE A 504 13.04 -4.07 12.49
C PHE A 504 11.89 -3.06 12.50
N LYS A 505 12.11 -1.94 13.19
CA LYS A 505 11.07 -0.94 13.47
C LYS A 505 10.82 -0.04 12.26
N GLN A 506 9.55 0.28 12.04
CA GLN A 506 9.07 1.30 11.09
C GLN A 506 8.65 2.56 11.85
N ARG A 507 8.77 3.74 11.25
CA ARG A 507 8.43 5.04 11.85
C ARG A 507 7.84 6.00 10.81
N GLU A 508 7.17 7.04 11.31
CA GLU A 508 6.74 8.20 10.53
C GLU A 508 5.73 7.81 9.44
N PHE A 509 4.71 7.05 9.84
CA PHE A 509 3.64 6.61 8.95
C PHE A 509 2.39 7.44 9.19
N TYR A 510 2.27 8.55 8.46
CA TYR A 510 1.19 9.52 8.63
C TYR A 510 0.03 9.26 7.67
N CYS A 511 -1.19 9.36 8.16
CA CYS A 511 -2.40 9.25 7.35
C CYS A 511 -3.46 10.27 7.78
N THR A 512 -4.37 10.57 6.86
CA THR A 512 -5.71 11.09 7.15
C THR A 512 -6.73 9.97 6.98
N ILE A 513 -7.83 10.02 7.74
CA ILE A 513 -8.90 9.03 7.63
C ILE A 513 -10.27 9.70 7.52
N THR A 514 -11.17 9.07 6.77
CA THR A 514 -12.59 9.44 6.69
C THR A 514 -13.47 8.19 6.78
N ARG A 515 -14.63 8.30 7.42
CA ARG A 515 -15.57 7.18 7.51
C ARG A 515 -16.18 6.92 6.13
N LEU A 516 -16.19 5.65 5.73
CA LEU A 516 -16.96 5.22 4.56
C LEU A 516 -18.44 5.35 4.91
N LYS A 517 -19.26 5.95 4.02
CA LYS A 517 -20.71 6.06 4.25
C LYS A 517 -21.29 4.65 4.38
N GLU A 518 -22.26 4.44 5.26
CA GLU A 518 -22.97 3.15 5.32
C GLU A 518 -23.70 2.92 4.00
N GLY A 519 -23.40 1.82 3.31
CA GLY A 519 -23.81 1.61 1.92
C GLY A 519 -22.97 2.35 0.87
N SER A 520 -21.85 2.98 1.25
CA SER A 520 -20.83 3.36 0.26
C SER A 520 -20.13 2.10 -0.21
N ASP A 521 -20.50 1.73 -1.41
CA ASP A 521 -19.89 0.72 -2.23
C ASP A 521 -18.38 0.96 -2.31
N ARG A 522 -17.58 0.34 -1.44
CA ARG A 522 -16.12 0.17 -1.70
C ARG A 522 -15.84 -0.82 -2.84
N GLY A 523 -16.93 -1.39 -3.40
CA GLY A 523 -17.01 -2.09 -4.67
C GLY A 523 -17.56 -1.23 -5.83
N LYS A 524 -17.85 0.06 -5.59
CA LYS A 524 -17.82 1.09 -6.63
C LYS A 524 -16.60 1.92 -6.32
N ALA A 525 -15.52 1.67 -7.05
CA ALA A 525 -14.50 2.69 -7.22
C ALA A 525 -15.20 4.05 -7.48
N ASP A 526 -14.60 5.15 -7.01
CA ASP A 526 -14.95 6.53 -7.36
C ASP A 526 -15.47 6.64 -8.81
N SER A 527 -16.78 6.51 -9.02
CA SER A 527 -17.39 6.15 -10.32
C SER A 527 -16.76 4.90 -11.00
N ASN A 528 -17.57 4.04 -11.62
CA ASN A 528 -17.06 2.93 -12.45
C ASN A 528 -16.48 3.44 -13.80
N ASN A 529 -15.81 4.59 -13.81
CA ASN A 529 -15.38 5.30 -15.02
C ASN A 529 -13.85 5.43 -15.07
N THR A 530 -13.30 5.14 -16.25
CA THR A 530 -11.88 5.32 -16.53
C THR A 530 -11.43 6.76 -16.31
N ARG A 531 -10.31 6.95 -15.59
CA ARG A 531 -9.63 8.23 -15.43
C ARG A 531 -8.33 8.27 -16.18
N LEU A 532 -8.06 9.44 -16.72
CA LEU A 532 -6.85 9.74 -17.47
C LEU A 532 -6.08 10.84 -16.76
N TYR A 533 -4.78 10.66 -16.64
CA TYR A 533 -3.89 11.73 -16.17
C TYR A 533 -3.56 12.67 -17.34
N LEU A 534 -3.93 13.94 -17.22
CA LEU A 534 -3.52 14.98 -18.17
C LEU A 534 -2.20 15.59 -17.74
N LYS A 535 -1.17 15.48 -18.57
CA LYS A 535 0.15 16.08 -18.30
C LYS A 535 0.04 17.62 -18.23
N PRO A 536 0.49 18.28 -17.14
CA PRO A 536 0.50 19.74 -17.03
C PRO A 536 1.22 20.41 -18.20
N GLY A 537 0.61 21.45 -18.78
CA GLY A 537 1.17 22.22 -19.89
C GLY A 537 1.14 21.53 -21.25
N ALA A 538 0.62 20.31 -21.36
CA ALA A 538 0.51 19.62 -22.65
C ALA A 538 -0.74 20.03 -23.46
N PHE A 539 -1.83 20.37 -22.76
CA PHE A 539 -3.14 20.61 -23.37
C PHE A 539 -3.59 22.09 -23.27
N TYR A 540 -3.23 22.78 -22.20
CA TYR A 540 -3.58 24.18 -21.99
C TYR A 540 -2.50 24.94 -21.19
N GLU A 541 -2.44 26.26 -21.42
CA GLU A 541 -1.48 27.19 -20.82
C GLU A 541 -2.19 28.40 -20.18
N PRO A 542 -1.67 28.98 -19.08
CA PRO A 542 -0.47 28.54 -18.35
C PRO A 542 -0.67 27.18 -17.67
N ALA A 543 0.43 26.42 -17.52
CA ALA A 543 0.40 25.14 -16.83
C ALA A 543 0.03 25.33 -15.35
N ILE A 544 -0.82 24.45 -14.83
CA ILE A 544 -1.12 24.40 -13.40
C ILE A 544 0.11 23.83 -12.67
N PRO A 545 0.64 24.47 -11.61
CA PRO A 545 1.88 24.05 -10.94
C PRO A 545 1.85 22.67 -10.25
N SER A 546 0.65 22.12 -10.01
CA SER A 546 0.44 20.84 -9.32
C SER A 546 0.59 19.62 -10.26
N LYS A 547 0.56 18.41 -9.70
CA LYS A 547 0.42 17.18 -10.52
C LYS A 547 -0.88 17.30 -11.32
N GLY A 548 -0.82 17.08 -12.63
CA GLY A 548 -1.96 17.27 -13.53
C GLY A 548 -3.23 16.49 -13.12
N PRO A 549 -4.42 16.99 -13.51
CA PRO A 549 -5.67 16.42 -13.04
C PRO A 549 -5.90 15.02 -13.61
N ARG A 550 -6.53 14.17 -12.81
CA ARG A 550 -7.18 12.95 -13.30
C ARG A 550 -8.58 13.34 -13.77
N VAL A 551 -8.88 13.10 -15.04
CA VAL A 551 -10.11 13.54 -15.70
C VAL A 551 -10.96 12.35 -16.15
N PRO A 552 -12.29 12.49 -16.23
CA PRO A 552 -13.16 11.49 -16.86
C PRO A 552 -12.94 11.44 -18.39
N SER A 553 -13.56 10.46 -19.06
CA SER A 553 -13.87 10.51 -20.50
C SER A 553 -15.38 10.25 -20.66
N TYR A 554 -16.17 11.29 -20.92
CA TYR A 554 -17.62 11.17 -21.05
C TYR A 554 -18.04 10.59 -22.41
N CYS A 555 -18.90 9.58 -22.36
CA CYS A 555 -19.56 8.97 -23.52
C CYS A 555 -21.07 9.25 -23.45
N PHE A 556 -21.75 9.35 -24.59
CA PHE A 556 -23.17 9.71 -24.62
C PHE A 556 -24.01 8.69 -25.36
N LEU A 557 -25.06 8.18 -24.71
CA LEU A 557 -26.12 7.41 -25.36
C LEU A 557 -27.20 8.36 -25.87
N LEU A 558 -27.49 8.32 -27.16
CA LEU A 558 -28.57 9.07 -27.81
C LEU A 558 -29.68 8.13 -28.23
N SER A 559 -30.93 8.52 -27.98
CA SER A 559 -32.11 7.75 -28.37
C SER A 559 -33.10 8.65 -29.10
N HIS A 560 -33.51 8.24 -30.31
CA HIS A 560 -34.49 8.90 -31.14
C HIS A 560 -35.58 7.89 -31.54
N GLY A 561 -36.67 7.83 -30.76
CA GLY A 561 -37.62 6.73 -30.88
C GLY A 561 -36.92 5.39 -30.58
N ASP A 562 -37.03 4.45 -31.52
CA ASP A 562 -36.43 3.11 -31.44
C ASP A 562 -35.00 3.05 -32.04
N ARG A 563 -34.38 4.20 -32.33
CA ARG A 563 -33.03 4.28 -32.91
C ARG A 563 -32.04 4.79 -31.86
N HIS A 564 -30.96 4.05 -31.64
CA HIS A 564 -29.99 4.33 -30.60
C HIS A 564 -28.56 4.47 -31.14
N LEU A 565 -27.86 5.51 -30.68
CA LEU A 565 -26.47 5.78 -31.04
C LEU A 565 -25.62 6.00 -29.80
N VAL A 566 -24.33 5.73 -29.92
CA VAL A 566 -23.37 6.15 -28.90
C VAL A 566 -22.37 7.13 -29.51
N PHE A 567 -22.14 8.26 -28.84
CA PHE A 567 -21.07 9.20 -29.14
C PHE A 567 -19.89 8.93 -28.20
N ASP A 568 -18.81 8.42 -28.79
CA ASP A 568 -17.59 7.88 -28.17
C ASP A 568 -17.81 6.65 -27.26
N LEU A 569 -16.78 5.81 -27.12
CA LEU A 569 -16.80 4.58 -26.32
C LEU A 569 -15.83 4.61 -25.13
N GLY A 570 -15.10 5.71 -24.94
CA GLY A 570 -14.12 5.83 -23.87
C GLY A 570 -12.86 5.01 -24.14
N VAL A 571 -12.21 4.58 -23.07
CA VAL A 571 -11.05 3.69 -23.09
C VAL A 571 -11.53 2.23 -23.00
N ARG A 572 -10.97 1.33 -23.80
CA ARG A 572 -11.23 -0.11 -23.67
C ARG A 572 -10.74 -0.67 -22.32
N ILE A 573 -11.45 -1.66 -21.78
CA ILE A 573 -11.08 -2.35 -20.52
C ILE A 573 -9.67 -2.97 -20.65
N ASP A 574 -9.40 -3.59 -21.78
CA ASP A 574 -8.16 -4.30 -22.10
C ASP A 574 -7.21 -3.41 -22.90
N TRP A 575 -6.93 -2.20 -22.41
CA TRP A 575 -6.15 -1.18 -23.14
C TRP A 575 -4.76 -1.67 -23.59
N GLN A 576 -4.20 -2.70 -22.95
CA GLN A 576 -2.97 -3.37 -23.37
C GLN A 576 -3.07 -4.06 -24.74
N ASN A 577 -4.29 -4.28 -25.25
CA ASN A 577 -4.56 -4.84 -26.57
C ASN A 577 -4.74 -3.75 -27.65
N TYR A 578 -4.59 -2.46 -27.33
CA TYR A 578 -4.45 -1.43 -28.37
C TYR A 578 -3.24 -1.73 -29.26
N ALA A 579 -3.14 -1.02 -30.39
CA ALA A 579 -1.97 -1.11 -31.25
C ALA A 579 -0.68 -0.85 -30.41
N PRO A 580 0.41 -1.60 -30.62
CA PRO A 580 1.59 -1.53 -29.75
C PRO A 580 2.18 -0.13 -29.54
N GLN A 581 2.06 0.73 -30.56
CA GLN A 581 2.50 2.12 -30.46
C GLN A 581 1.65 2.94 -29.49
N VAL A 582 0.34 2.72 -29.48
CA VAL A 582 -0.60 3.35 -28.53
C VAL A 582 -0.30 2.85 -27.13
N VAL A 583 -0.15 1.54 -26.93
CA VAL A 583 0.19 0.95 -25.61
C VAL A 583 1.50 1.53 -25.06
N ARG A 584 2.52 1.67 -25.92
CA ARG A 584 3.79 2.29 -25.54
C ARG A 584 3.63 3.77 -25.17
N LEU A 585 2.84 4.52 -25.94
CA LEU A 585 2.54 5.92 -25.63
C LEU A 585 1.86 6.03 -24.27
N LEU A 586 0.79 5.26 -24.05
CA LEU A 586 0.02 5.24 -22.81
C LEU A 586 0.88 4.96 -21.58
N THR A 587 1.73 3.93 -21.66
CA THR A 587 2.63 3.54 -20.56
C THR A 587 3.63 4.64 -20.18
N ILE A 588 3.93 5.56 -21.10
CA ILE A 588 4.90 6.64 -20.89
C ILE A 588 4.21 7.96 -20.53
N THR A 589 3.00 8.22 -21.04
CA THR A 589 2.39 9.56 -21.00
C THR A 589 1.26 9.71 -19.99
N THR A 590 0.61 8.63 -19.54
CA THR A 590 -0.56 8.73 -18.67
C THR A 590 -0.69 7.54 -17.73
N GLU A 591 -1.62 7.64 -16.78
CA GLU A 591 -2.05 6.56 -15.91
C GLU A 591 -3.54 6.33 -16.19
N ILE A 592 -3.89 5.10 -16.53
CA ILE A 592 -5.28 4.67 -16.75
C ILE A 592 -5.72 3.97 -15.46
N THR A 593 -6.70 4.54 -14.75
CA THR A 593 -7.30 3.83 -13.59
C THR A 593 -8.03 2.59 -14.08
N SER A 594 -8.11 1.55 -13.25
CA SER A 594 -8.78 0.29 -13.60
C SER A 594 -10.21 0.55 -14.11
N CYS A 595 -10.44 0.24 -15.38
CA CYS A 595 -11.75 0.20 -16.02
C CYS A 595 -12.34 -1.19 -15.81
N ASP A 596 -13.45 -1.30 -15.09
CA ASP A 596 -14.12 -2.58 -14.83
C ASP A 596 -15.23 -2.89 -15.86
N ARG A 597 -15.69 -1.87 -16.61
CA ARG A 597 -16.78 -1.99 -17.59
C ARG A 597 -16.60 -1.06 -18.79
N ASP A 598 -16.87 -1.57 -19.99
CA ASP A 598 -16.96 -0.82 -21.24
C ASP A 598 -18.41 -0.36 -21.47
N VAL A 599 -18.63 0.53 -22.45
CA VAL A 599 -19.98 1.03 -22.76
C VAL A 599 -20.96 -0.10 -23.08
N ALA A 600 -20.54 -1.12 -23.83
CA ALA A 600 -21.40 -2.26 -24.14
C ALA A 600 -21.86 -2.98 -22.86
N SER A 601 -20.95 -3.24 -21.92
CA SER A 601 -21.27 -3.85 -20.63
C SER A 601 -22.15 -2.97 -19.77
N VAL A 602 -21.99 -1.64 -19.83
CA VAL A 602 -22.88 -0.69 -19.14
C VAL A 602 -24.31 -0.79 -19.67
N LEU A 603 -24.50 -0.86 -20.99
CA LEU A 603 -25.82 -1.05 -21.61
C LEU A 603 -26.41 -2.44 -21.31
N ASP A 604 -25.59 -3.49 -21.43
CA ASP A 604 -26.04 -4.88 -21.27
C ASP A 604 -26.31 -5.28 -19.82
N SER A 605 -25.76 -4.53 -18.86
CA SER A 605 -26.03 -4.71 -17.42
C SER A 605 -27.16 -3.83 -16.90
N ASP A 606 -27.77 -2.97 -17.74
CA ASP A 606 -28.87 -2.12 -17.29
C ASP A 606 -30.08 -2.94 -16.83
N THR A 607 -30.60 -2.57 -15.67
CA THR A 607 -31.82 -3.10 -15.06
C THR A 607 -32.82 -1.99 -14.71
N SER A 608 -32.55 -0.74 -15.11
CA SER A 608 -33.40 0.42 -14.80
C SER A 608 -34.72 0.45 -15.57
N GLY A 609 -34.85 -0.41 -16.59
CA GLY A 609 -36.04 -0.52 -17.43
C GLY A 609 -35.98 0.28 -18.73
N LEU A 610 -34.86 0.95 -19.04
CA LEU A 610 -34.63 1.57 -20.35
C LEU A 610 -34.55 0.51 -21.46
N ASN A 611 -34.10 -0.70 -21.14
CA ASN A 611 -34.03 -1.87 -22.04
C ASN A 611 -33.25 -1.63 -23.34
N ILE A 612 -32.29 -0.70 -23.34
CA ILE A 612 -31.39 -0.48 -24.48
C ILE A 612 -30.13 -1.32 -24.25
N ARG A 613 -29.87 -2.25 -25.16
CA ARG A 613 -28.70 -3.14 -25.15
C ARG A 613 -27.66 -2.69 -26.17
N SER A 614 -26.43 -3.20 -26.04
CA SER A 614 -25.38 -3.02 -27.03
C SER A 614 -25.82 -3.50 -28.43
N SER A 615 -26.71 -4.50 -28.49
CA SER A 615 -27.30 -5.01 -29.73
C SER A 615 -28.24 -4.04 -30.44
N ASP A 616 -28.77 -3.04 -29.72
CA ASP A 616 -29.77 -2.10 -30.24
C ASP A 616 -29.13 -0.82 -30.80
N ILE A 617 -27.80 -0.69 -30.67
CA ILE A 617 -27.05 0.47 -31.15
C ILE A 617 -26.86 0.37 -32.67
N GLU A 618 -27.49 1.28 -33.41
CA GLU A 618 -27.38 1.35 -34.88
C GLU A 618 -26.04 1.92 -35.34
N ALA A 619 -25.46 2.84 -34.55
CA ALA A 619 -24.20 3.47 -34.91
C ALA A 619 -23.39 3.95 -33.69
N ILE A 620 -22.08 3.86 -33.83
CA ILE A 620 -21.08 4.46 -32.93
C ILE A 620 -20.47 5.64 -33.67
N VAL A 621 -20.54 6.83 -33.07
CA VAL A 621 -19.85 8.01 -33.57
C VAL A 621 -18.52 8.12 -32.84
N TRP A 622 -17.42 8.00 -33.58
CA TRP A 622 -16.12 8.44 -33.06
C TRP A 622 -15.99 9.92 -33.33
N SER A 623 -15.94 10.73 -32.26
CA SER A 623 -15.59 12.13 -32.36
C SER A 623 -14.24 12.31 -33.06
N HIS A 624 -13.30 11.39 -32.79
CA HIS A 624 -12.04 11.22 -33.50
C HIS A 624 -11.34 9.92 -33.10
N ASN A 625 -10.25 9.56 -33.79
CA ASN A 625 -9.53 8.30 -33.62
C ASN A 625 -8.45 8.33 -32.53
N HIS A 626 -8.81 8.69 -31.30
CA HIS A 626 -7.91 8.68 -30.15
C HIS A 626 -8.35 7.64 -29.11
N PHE A 627 -7.38 7.09 -28.38
CA PHE A 627 -7.52 5.83 -27.63
C PHE A 627 -8.58 5.86 -26.52
N ASP A 628 -8.92 7.03 -26.02
CA ASP A 628 -9.90 7.30 -24.97
C ASP A 628 -11.28 7.72 -25.50
N HIS A 629 -11.47 7.63 -26.80
CA HIS A 629 -12.77 7.79 -27.47
C HIS A 629 -13.17 6.56 -28.29
N THR A 630 -12.20 5.74 -28.70
CA THR A 630 -12.45 4.64 -29.64
C THR A 630 -13.07 3.40 -29.01
N GLY A 631 -12.79 3.12 -27.73
CA GLY A 631 -13.19 1.90 -27.01
C GLY A 631 -12.93 0.60 -27.78
N ASP A 632 -13.86 -0.37 -27.65
CA ASP A 632 -13.84 -1.63 -28.41
C ASP A 632 -15.13 -1.80 -29.22
N PRO A 633 -15.15 -1.40 -30.51
CA PRO A 633 -16.31 -1.61 -31.39
C PRO A 633 -16.67 -3.08 -31.61
N SER A 634 -15.78 -4.03 -31.32
CA SER A 634 -16.05 -5.47 -31.48
C SER A 634 -17.07 -6.02 -30.51
N ARG A 635 -17.36 -5.27 -29.44
CA ARG A 635 -18.41 -5.56 -28.45
C ARG A 635 -19.81 -5.29 -28.98
N PHE A 636 -19.94 -4.59 -30.11
CA PHE A 636 -21.20 -4.30 -30.78
C PHE A 636 -21.38 -5.21 -32.00
N PRO A 637 -22.64 -5.48 -32.43
CA PRO A 637 -22.90 -6.25 -33.64
C PRO A 637 -22.18 -5.69 -34.87
N THR A 638 -21.91 -6.53 -35.86
CA THR A 638 -21.31 -6.09 -37.14
C THR A 638 -22.25 -5.21 -37.97
N SER A 639 -23.55 -5.19 -37.64
CA SER A 639 -24.53 -4.27 -38.22
C SER A 639 -24.41 -2.85 -37.69
N THR A 640 -23.74 -2.62 -36.55
CA THR A 640 -23.53 -1.30 -35.99
C THR A 640 -22.53 -0.53 -36.86
N GLN A 641 -22.98 0.60 -37.41
CA GLN A 641 -22.12 1.46 -38.25
C GLN A 641 -21.08 2.19 -37.40
N LEU A 642 -19.89 2.41 -37.97
CA LEU A 642 -18.89 3.28 -37.38
C LEU A 642 -18.86 4.61 -38.14
N ILE A 643 -19.34 5.67 -37.50
CA ILE A 643 -19.40 7.02 -38.07
C ILE A 643 -18.14 7.78 -37.67
N VAL A 644 -17.46 8.33 -38.66
CA VAL A 644 -16.20 9.07 -38.48
C VAL A 644 -16.20 10.36 -39.29
N GLY A 645 -15.38 11.34 -38.90
CA GLY A 645 -15.25 12.59 -39.64
C GLY A 645 -14.35 12.49 -40.88
N PRO A 646 -14.31 13.55 -41.71
CA PRO A 646 -13.58 13.54 -42.98
C PRO A 646 -12.11 13.13 -42.85
N GLY A 647 -11.66 12.21 -43.70
CA GLY A 647 -10.28 11.75 -43.78
C GLY A 647 -9.87 10.68 -42.76
N VAL A 648 -10.69 10.40 -41.74
CA VAL A 648 -10.40 9.38 -40.71
C VAL A 648 -10.35 7.99 -41.33
N LYS A 649 -11.25 7.66 -42.26
CA LYS A 649 -11.31 6.31 -42.86
C LYS A 649 -10.02 5.97 -43.59
N LYS A 650 -9.53 6.92 -44.39
CA LYS A 650 -8.27 6.80 -45.15
C LYS A 650 -7.03 6.87 -44.24
N GLY A 651 -7.08 7.65 -43.17
CA GLY A 651 -5.97 7.80 -42.23
C GLY A 651 -5.79 6.60 -41.29
N SER A 652 -6.89 5.93 -40.93
CA SER A 652 -6.94 4.91 -39.88
C SER A 652 -6.80 3.48 -40.40
N TRP A 653 -7.37 3.14 -41.57
CA TRP A 653 -7.33 1.76 -42.09
C TRP A 653 -6.50 1.60 -43.37
N PRO A 654 -5.80 0.46 -43.54
CA PRO A 654 -5.73 -0.71 -42.65
C PRO A 654 -5.09 -0.39 -41.29
N GLY A 655 -5.62 -0.98 -40.22
CA GLY A 655 -5.17 -0.80 -38.84
C GLY A 655 -4.13 -1.86 -38.45
N TYR A 656 -3.78 -1.95 -37.17
CA TYR A 656 -2.94 -3.03 -36.66
C TYR A 656 -3.75 -4.35 -36.57
N PRO A 657 -3.20 -5.51 -36.97
CA PRO A 657 -1.81 -5.76 -37.34
C PRO A 657 -1.46 -5.57 -38.82
N SER A 658 -2.41 -5.32 -39.72
CA SER A 658 -2.13 -5.17 -41.16
C SER A 658 -1.19 -4.00 -41.48
N ARG A 659 -1.25 -2.94 -40.69
CA ARG A 659 -0.32 -1.80 -40.68
C ARG A 659 0.39 -1.73 -39.31
N PRO A 660 1.69 -2.13 -39.23
CA PRO A 660 2.42 -2.18 -37.95
C PRO A 660 2.55 -0.85 -37.20
N ASP A 661 2.49 0.27 -37.92
CA ASP A 661 2.51 1.64 -37.40
C ASP A 661 1.11 2.27 -37.27
N GLY A 662 0.05 1.47 -37.45
CA GLY A 662 -1.32 1.93 -37.25
C GLY A 662 -1.63 2.24 -35.79
N THR A 663 -2.48 3.25 -35.56
CA THR A 663 -2.94 3.65 -34.22
C THR A 663 -4.29 3.03 -33.82
N VAL A 664 -5.07 2.55 -34.80
CA VAL A 664 -6.32 1.80 -34.59
C VAL A 664 -6.12 0.32 -34.92
N LEU A 665 -7.07 -0.55 -34.55
CA LEU A 665 -7.04 -1.97 -34.90
C LEU A 665 -7.83 -2.27 -36.17
N ASP A 666 -7.42 -3.31 -36.90
CA ASP A 666 -8.23 -3.87 -37.98
C ASP A 666 -9.59 -4.34 -37.46
N SER A 667 -9.61 -4.96 -36.27
CA SER A 667 -10.83 -5.47 -35.61
C SER A 667 -11.90 -4.42 -35.38
N ASP A 668 -11.53 -3.15 -35.28
CA ASP A 668 -12.47 -2.04 -35.08
C ASP A 668 -13.40 -1.91 -36.31
N ALA A 669 -12.89 -2.21 -37.50
CA ALA A 669 -13.59 -2.11 -38.78
C ALA A 669 -14.09 -3.45 -39.35
N VAL A 670 -13.60 -4.60 -38.85
CA VAL A 670 -13.91 -5.91 -39.43
C VAL A 670 -15.43 -6.15 -39.47
N GLY A 671 -15.93 -6.39 -40.69
CA GLY A 671 -17.33 -6.74 -40.93
C GLY A 671 -18.33 -5.60 -40.75
N ARG A 672 -17.87 -4.37 -40.47
CA ARG A 672 -18.70 -3.19 -40.21
C ARG A 672 -18.63 -2.16 -41.33
N GLU A 673 -19.70 -1.40 -41.50
CA GLU A 673 -19.70 -0.23 -42.38
C GLU A 673 -19.04 0.97 -41.70
N ILE A 674 -17.97 1.51 -42.29
CA ILE A 674 -17.36 2.76 -41.87
C ILE A 674 -17.92 3.90 -42.74
N ARG A 675 -18.75 4.74 -42.13
CA ARG A 675 -19.41 5.88 -42.76
C ARG A 675 -18.66 7.17 -42.43
N GLU A 676 -18.03 7.76 -43.44
CA GLU A 676 -17.34 9.03 -43.30
C GLU A 676 -18.32 10.19 -43.60
N ILE A 677 -18.44 11.14 -42.68
CA ILE A 677 -19.30 12.31 -42.86
C ILE A 677 -18.65 13.30 -43.82
N ASN A 678 -19.45 13.86 -44.72
CA ASN A 678 -19.02 14.90 -45.65
C ASN A 678 -19.78 16.20 -45.33
N PHE A 679 -19.04 17.22 -44.91
CA PHE A 679 -19.58 18.53 -44.59
C PHE A 679 -19.67 19.47 -45.82
N ASP A 680 -18.89 19.23 -46.88
CA ASP A 680 -18.78 20.10 -48.07
C ASP A 680 -20.09 20.22 -48.86
N ASN A 681 -20.92 19.18 -48.80
CA ASN A 681 -22.20 19.13 -49.53
C ASN A 681 -23.38 19.64 -48.69
N THR A 682 -23.14 20.18 -47.50
CA THR A 682 -24.19 20.68 -46.61
C THR A 682 -24.20 22.22 -46.64
N SER A 683 -25.36 22.83 -46.92
CA SER A 683 -25.56 24.28 -46.68
C SER A 683 -25.97 24.57 -45.23
N LEU A 684 -25.99 23.55 -44.38
CA LEU A 684 -26.49 23.61 -43.01
C LEU A 684 -25.39 24.08 -42.06
N ARG A 685 -25.71 25.09 -41.26
CA ARG A 685 -24.80 25.66 -40.26
C ARG A 685 -25.46 25.70 -38.89
N ILE A 686 -24.72 25.33 -37.86
CA ILE A 686 -25.10 25.54 -36.46
C ILE A 686 -24.09 26.52 -35.86
N GLY A 687 -24.55 27.76 -35.64
CA GLY A 687 -23.62 28.87 -35.39
C GLY A 687 -22.62 28.99 -36.54
N ARG A 688 -21.32 28.90 -36.23
CA ARG A 688 -20.23 28.92 -37.21
C ARG A 688 -19.71 27.52 -37.60
N PHE A 689 -20.34 26.45 -37.13
CA PHE A 689 -19.99 25.08 -37.51
C PHE A 689 -20.71 24.66 -38.80
N ASP A 690 -19.99 24.01 -39.72
CA ASP A 690 -20.62 23.14 -40.72
C ASP A 690 -21.28 21.98 -40.00
N ALA A 691 -22.51 21.64 -40.38
CA ALA A 691 -23.33 20.71 -39.64
C ALA A 691 -23.97 19.67 -40.55
N PHE A 692 -23.98 18.43 -40.07
CA PHE A 692 -24.66 17.31 -40.69
C PHE A 692 -25.81 16.87 -39.78
N ASP A 693 -27.06 17.01 -40.24
CA ASP A 693 -28.23 16.52 -39.53
C ASP A 693 -28.37 15.01 -39.74
N TYR A 694 -28.11 14.25 -38.69
CA TYR A 694 -28.04 12.79 -38.77
C TYR A 694 -29.42 12.14 -38.99
N PHE A 695 -30.46 12.69 -38.35
CA PHE A 695 -31.84 12.19 -38.47
C PHE A 695 -32.65 12.91 -39.54
N GLY A 696 -32.23 14.10 -39.96
CA GLY A 696 -32.93 14.93 -40.94
C GLY A 696 -34.15 15.68 -40.37
N ASP A 697 -34.33 15.67 -39.05
CA ASP A 697 -35.44 16.29 -38.32
C ASP A 697 -34.98 17.42 -37.37
N GLY A 698 -33.69 17.75 -37.42
CA GLY A 698 -33.03 18.74 -36.59
C GLY A 698 -32.91 18.38 -35.12
N SER A 699 -32.96 17.10 -34.75
CA SER A 699 -32.79 16.64 -33.37
C SER A 699 -31.33 16.33 -32.99
N PHE A 700 -30.48 15.96 -33.95
CA PHE A 700 -29.08 15.61 -33.69
C PHE A 700 -28.17 16.01 -34.85
N TYR A 701 -27.16 16.82 -34.55
CA TYR A 701 -26.19 17.33 -35.51
C TYR A 701 -24.78 16.86 -35.17
N LEU A 702 -24.04 16.43 -36.18
CA LEU A 702 -22.58 16.31 -36.13
C LEU A 702 -21.97 17.60 -36.67
N LEU A 703 -20.91 18.09 -36.06
CA LEU A 703 -20.34 19.41 -36.29
C LEU A 703 -18.85 19.31 -36.63
N ASP A 704 -18.41 20.01 -37.68
CA ASP A 704 -17.01 20.01 -38.13
C ASP A 704 -16.10 20.83 -37.19
N ALA A 705 -15.24 20.14 -36.42
CA ALA A 705 -14.47 20.69 -35.31
C ALA A 705 -12.95 20.51 -35.52
N LEU A 706 -12.44 21.09 -36.61
CA LEU A 706 -11.03 20.96 -37.01
C LEU A 706 -10.03 21.44 -35.95
N GLY A 707 -8.84 20.83 -35.95
CA GLY A 707 -7.63 21.35 -35.28
C GLY A 707 -6.98 20.39 -34.29
N TYR A 708 -7.75 19.54 -33.61
CA TYR A 708 -7.23 18.56 -32.64
C TYR A 708 -6.64 17.34 -33.35
N THR A 709 -7.43 16.69 -34.19
CA THR A 709 -7.03 15.59 -35.06
C THR A 709 -7.75 15.69 -36.40
N ALA A 710 -7.28 14.96 -37.41
CA ALA A 710 -7.95 14.92 -38.71
C ALA A 710 -9.37 14.33 -38.54
N GLY A 711 -10.38 15.06 -39.04
CA GLY A 711 -11.78 14.64 -38.94
C GLY A 711 -12.37 14.68 -37.53
N HIS A 712 -11.82 15.49 -36.62
CA HIS A 712 -12.43 15.73 -35.31
C HIS A 712 -13.82 16.36 -35.46
N MET A 713 -14.79 15.80 -34.73
CA MET A 713 -16.18 16.23 -34.73
C MET A 713 -16.67 16.50 -33.31
N CYS A 714 -17.46 17.54 -33.17
CA CYS A 714 -18.35 17.72 -32.01
C CYS A 714 -19.78 17.30 -32.39
N ALA A 715 -20.68 17.24 -31.42
CA ALA A 715 -22.09 17.00 -31.69
C ALA A 715 -23.02 17.89 -30.88
N LEU A 716 -24.22 18.12 -31.40
CA LEU A 716 -25.28 18.88 -30.73
C LEU A 716 -26.58 18.08 -30.77
N ALA A 717 -27.08 17.69 -29.60
CA ALA A 717 -28.34 16.95 -29.44
C ALA A 717 -29.41 17.81 -28.79
N ARG A 718 -30.61 17.82 -29.36
CA ARG A 718 -31.80 18.44 -28.76
C ARG A 718 -32.32 17.56 -27.63
N THR A 719 -32.32 18.05 -26.40
CA THR A 719 -32.71 17.30 -25.19
C THR A 719 -34.15 17.55 -24.76
N THR A 720 -34.69 18.74 -25.01
CA THR A 720 -36.10 19.07 -24.71
C THR A 720 -36.65 19.88 -25.89
N ALA A 721 -37.91 19.65 -26.28
CA ALA A 721 -38.53 20.37 -27.39
C ALA A 721 -39.03 21.77 -27.01
N TYR A 722 -39.57 21.94 -25.79
CA TYR A 722 -40.12 23.22 -25.33
C TYR A 722 -39.88 23.46 -23.82
N PRO A 723 -39.17 24.53 -23.44
CA PRO A 723 -38.33 25.36 -24.30
C PRO A 723 -37.21 24.51 -24.94
N PRO A 724 -36.81 24.79 -26.19
CA PRO A 724 -35.81 23.97 -26.87
C PRO A 724 -34.46 24.08 -26.16
N SER A 725 -33.96 22.96 -25.67
CA SER A 725 -32.68 22.84 -24.98
C SER A 725 -31.78 21.85 -25.69
N PHE A 726 -30.47 22.10 -25.67
CA PHE A 726 -29.49 21.28 -26.37
C PHE A 726 -28.29 20.93 -25.49
N VAL A 727 -27.71 19.76 -25.70
CA VAL A 727 -26.42 19.36 -25.15
C VAL A 727 -25.39 19.36 -26.28
N PHE A 728 -24.31 20.12 -26.10
CA PHE A 728 -23.16 20.13 -26.99
C PHE A 728 -22.08 19.20 -26.42
N MET A 729 -21.70 18.19 -27.20
CA MET A 729 -20.68 17.19 -26.87
C MET A 729 -19.38 17.62 -27.56
N GLY A 730 -18.45 18.17 -26.78
CA GLY A 730 -17.24 18.82 -27.29
C GLY A 730 -16.05 17.91 -27.53
N ALA A 731 -16.08 16.67 -27.02
CA ALA A 731 -14.94 15.75 -27.03
C ALA A 731 -13.64 16.48 -26.61
N ASP A 732 -12.59 16.32 -27.41
CA ASP A 732 -11.26 16.92 -27.21
C ASP A 732 -11.04 18.27 -27.90
N ALA A 733 -12.11 19.00 -28.24
CA ALA A 733 -11.96 20.37 -28.75
C ALA A 733 -11.20 21.27 -27.75
N CYS A 734 -11.35 21.00 -26.45
CA CYS A 734 -10.42 21.44 -25.40
C CYS A 734 -10.57 20.57 -24.15
N HIS A 735 -9.51 20.50 -23.32
CA HIS A 735 -9.43 19.60 -22.17
C HIS A 735 -9.77 20.27 -20.83
N HIS A 736 -10.14 21.55 -20.83
CA HIS A 736 -10.50 22.27 -19.60
C HIS A 736 -11.50 23.42 -19.87
N PRO A 737 -12.57 23.58 -19.07
CA PRO A 737 -13.59 24.62 -19.28
C PRO A 737 -13.03 26.04 -19.23
N GLY A 738 -11.95 26.25 -18.48
CA GLY A 738 -11.23 27.54 -18.42
C GLY A 738 -10.61 27.99 -19.75
N VAL A 739 -10.56 27.13 -20.78
CA VAL A 739 -10.22 27.52 -22.16
C VAL A 739 -11.42 28.20 -22.86
N LEU A 740 -12.64 27.83 -22.48
CA LEU A 740 -13.88 28.41 -23.01
C LEU A 740 -14.33 29.63 -22.20
N ARG A 741 -14.15 29.58 -20.88
CA ARG A 741 -14.78 30.50 -19.94
C ARG A 741 -13.72 31.19 -19.06
N PRO A 742 -13.89 32.49 -18.76
CA PRO A 742 -14.91 33.39 -19.30
C PRO A 742 -14.59 33.77 -20.75
N SER A 743 -15.55 34.37 -21.44
CA SER A 743 -15.38 34.85 -22.82
C SER A 743 -16.04 36.21 -23.02
N ARG A 744 -15.85 36.83 -24.18
CA ARG A 744 -16.57 38.06 -24.56
C ARG A 744 -18.09 37.89 -24.61
N TYR A 745 -18.57 36.66 -24.79
CA TYR A 745 -20.00 36.34 -24.85
C TYR A 745 -20.56 35.92 -23.49
N LEU A 746 -19.71 35.32 -22.64
CA LEU A 746 -20.05 34.89 -21.29
C LEU A 746 -18.98 35.39 -20.30
N PRO A 747 -19.03 36.67 -19.90
CA PRO A 747 -18.07 37.23 -18.96
C PRO A 747 -18.30 36.69 -17.53
N LEU A 748 -17.31 36.86 -16.66
CA LEU A 748 -17.46 36.50 -15.25
C LEU A 748 -18.66 37.21 -14.60
N PRO A 749 -19.42 36.51 -13.74
CA PRO A 749 -20.54 37.11 -13.03
C PRO A 749 -20.06 38.21 -12.07
N ARG A 750 -20.80 39.33 -12.03
CA ARG A 750 -20.48 40.45 -11.12
C ARG A 750 -20.87 40.12 -9.66
N PRO A 751 -20.16 40.68 -8.67
CA PRO A 751 -20.53 40.63 -7.26
C PRO A 751 -21.96 41.11 -7.05
N ARG A 752 -22.73 40.42 -6.20
CA ARG A 752 -23.99 40.99 -5.70
C ARG A 752 -23.64 42.08 -4.68
N SER A 753 -24.12 43.30 -4.92
CA SER A 753 -23.96 44.41 -3.99
C SER A 753 -24.79 44.18 -2.72
N GLY A 754 -24.14 43.69 -1.65
CA GLY A 754 -24.67 43.62 -0.28
C GLY A 754 -25.00 42.21 0.21
N GLY A 755 -24.18 41.63 1.09
CA GLY A 755 -24.50 40.44 1.89
C GLY A 755 -23.28 39.64 2.40
N ASP A 756 -23.03 39.79 3.71
CA ASP A 756 -22.24 39.03 4.71
C ASP A 756 -20.89 38.32 4.40
N PRO A 757 -19.89 38.41 5.32
CA PRO A 757 -18.64 37.69 5.23
C PRO A 757 -18.79 36.24 5.72
N VAL A 758 -18.32 35.32 4.88
CA VAL A 758 -17.85 33.96 5.21
C VAL A 758 -18.91 33.00 5.76
N GLY A 759 -19.50 32.22 4.86
CA GLY A 759 -20.21 30.98 5.19
C GLY A 759 -21.28 30.64 4.17
N CYS A 760 -21.06 29.58 3.38
CA CYS A 760 -21.96 29.02 2.36
C CYS A 760 -22.24 29.89 1.11
N GLY A 761 -21.69 29.48 -0.04
CA GLY A 761 -22.28 29.79 -1.35
C GLY A 761 -21.94 31.13 -2.00
N GLY A 762 -20.74 31.68 -1.78
CA GLY A 762 -20.27 32.89 -2.46
C GLY A 762 -20.27 32.75 -3.98
N CYS A 763 -20.63 33.83 -4.69
CA CYS A 763 -20.59 33.88 -6.15
C CYS A 763 -19.17 33.54 -6.65
N PRO A 764 -18.98 32.65 -7.64
CA PRO A 764 -17.66 32.33 -8.19
C PRO A 764 -16.88 33.57 -8.65
N GLY A 765 -17.59 34.63 -9.07
CA GLY A 765 -17.00 35.92 -9.44
C GLY A 765 -16.35 36.67 -8.27
N ASP A 766 -16.84 36.51 -7.03
CA ASP A 766 -16.28 37.17 -5.84
C ASP A 766 -14.95 36.53 -5.43
N LEU A 767 -14.88 35.20 -5.48
CA LEU A 767 -13.67 34.42 -5.16
C LEU A 767 -12.55 34.69 -6.18
N LEU A 768 -12.91 34.87 -7.45
CA LEU A 768 -11.95 35.04 -8.55
C LEU A 768 -11.53 36.49 -8.79
N MET A 769 -12.39 37.50 -8.53
CA MET A 769 -11.96 38.91 -8.60
C MET A 769 -11.02 39.32 -7.46
N GLN A 770 -10.97 38.53 -6.37
CA GLN A 770 -9.98 38.70 -5.30
C GLN A 770 -8.59 38.15 -5.68
N LEU A 771 -8.47 37.35 -6.76
CA LEU A 771 -7.17 37.00 -7.35
C LEU A 771 -6.62 38.22 -8.08
N ALA A 772 -5.82 39.01 -7.38
CA ALA A 772 -5.37 40.37 -7.74
C ALA A 772 -4.50 40.50 -9.03
N SER A 773 -4.43 39.49 -9.90
CA SER A 773 -3.50 39.42 -11.03
C SER A 773 -4.14 39.01 -12.38
N TRP A 774 -5.45 38.86 -12.46
CA TRP A 774 -6.10 38.29 -13.65
C TRP A 774 -6.51 39.32 -14.72
N LYS A 775 -6.27 38.96 -16.00
CA LYS A 775 -6.18 39.87 -17.17
C LYS A 775 -7.46 40.65 -17.51
N SER A 776 -8.64 40.02 -17.55
CA SER A 776 -9.91 40.67 -17.95
C SER A 776 -11.14 39.77 -17.71
N PRO A 777 -12.30 40.31 -17.23
CA PRO A 777 -13.57 39.59 -16.99
C PRO A 777 -14.17 38.87 -18.20
N SER A 778 -13.60 39.05 -19.39
CA SER A 778 -14.09 38.55 -20.67
C SER A 778 -13.05 37.72 -21.45
N GLU A 779 -11.94 37.36 -20.81
CA GLU A 779 -10.87 36.55 -21.41
C GLU A 779 -10.73 35.20 -20.70
N PRO A 780 -10.56 34.08 -21.43
CA PRO A 780 -10.42 32.76 -20.82
C PRO A 780 -9.28 32.67 -19.80
N PHE A 781 -9.43 31.78 -18.81
CA PHE A 781 -8.37 31.51 -17.84
C PHE A 781 -7.14 30.83 -18.48
N TYR A 782 -7.39 30.01 -19.49
CA TYR A 782 -6.37 29.27 -20.20
C TYR A 782 -6.51 29.44 -21.71
N HIS A 783 -5.43 29.15 -22.43
CA HIS A 783 -5.41 28.99 -23.88
C HIS A 783 -4.95 27.57 -24.21
N LEU A 784 -5.24 27.09 -25.42
CA LEU A 784 -4.69 25.83 -25.91
C LEU A 784 -3.15 25.89 -25.87
N ALA A 785 -2.52 24.84 -25.38
CA ALA A 785 -1.06 24.74 -25.34
C ALA A 785 -0.50 24.59 -26.76
N ARG A 786 0.66 25.20 -27.03
CA ARG A 786 1.34 25.01 -28.32
C ARG A 786 2.14 23.71 -28.27
N GLY A 787 1.71 22.68 -29.01
CA GLY A 787 2.38 21.38 -28.94
C GLY A 787 1.81 20.30 -29.85
N GLN A 788 2.23 19.05 -29.62
CA GLN A 788 1.89 17.89 -30.45
C GLN A 788 0.39 17.53 -30.47
N PHE A 789 -0.38 17.95 -29.46
CA PHE A 789 -1.81 17.64 -29.34
C PHE A 789 -2.73 18.56 -30.15
N PHE A 790 -2.22 19.70 -30.65
CA PHE A 790 -2.96 20.61 -31.53
C PHE A 790 -2.14 20.88 -32.80
N PRO A 791 -2.04 19.90 -33.72
CA PRO A 791 -1.19 19.99 -34.91
C PRO A 791 -1.59 21.16 -35.83
N ASP A 792 -2.89 21.48 -35.93
CA ASP A 792 -3.38 22.71 -36.53
C ASP A 792 -3.93 23.64 -35.46
N TYR A 793 -3.01 24.34 -34.80
CA TYR A 793 -3.30 25.26 -33.71
C TYR A 793 -4.28 26.38 -34.10
N ALA A 794 -4.21 26.86 -35.35
CA ALA A 794 -5.08 27.92 -35.83
C ALA A 794 -6.52 27.43 -35.96
N ALA A 795 -6.73 26.27 -36.58
CA ALA A 795 -8.04 25.63 -36.66
C ALA A 795 -8.58 25.27 -35.27
N ALA A 796 -7.74 24.75 -34.37
CA ALA A 796 -8.17 24.38 -33.01
C ALA A 796 -8.63 25.61 -32.21
N THR A 797 -7.90 26.72 -32.31
CA THR A 797 -8.28 27.99 -31.67
C THR A 797 -9.57 28.55 -32.25
N GLU A 798 -9.77 28.41 -33.57
CA GLU A 798 -11.01 28.80 -34.23
C GLU A 798 -12.18 27.94 -33.76
N THR A 799 -12.01 26.62 -33.63
CA THR A 799 -13.01 25.71 -33.04
C THR A 799 -13.39 26.13 -31.62
N VAL A 800 -12.40 26.43 -30.76
CA VAL A 800 -12.65 26.99 -29.41
C VAL A 800 -13.49 28.27 -29.48
N ALA A 801 -13.17 29.19 -30.40
CA ALA A 801 -13.92 30.44 -30.55
C ALA A 801 -15.37 30.20 -31.00
N LYS A 802 -15.63 29.20 -31.84
CA LYS A 802 -17.00 28.79 -32.22
C LYS A 802 -17.75 28.19 -31.03
N ILE A 803 -17.09 27.40 -30.17
CA ILE A 803 -17.70 26.84 -28.96
C ILE A 803 -18.06 27.94 -27.96
N GLN A 804 -17.21 28.96 -27.78
CA GLN A 804 -17.49 30.08 -26.87
C GLN A 804 -18.79 30.82 -27.20
N GLU A 805 -19.19 30.88 -28.48
CA GLU A 805 -20.48 31.46 -28.89
C GLU A 805 -21.66 30.57 -28.50
N LEU A 806 -21.55 29.25 -28.71
CA LEU A 806 -22.57 28.28 -28.32
C LEU A 806 -22.71 28.18 -26.80
N ASP A 807 -21.59 28.22 -26.08
CA ASP A 807 -21.53 28.14 -24.62
C ASP A 807 -22.25 29.31 -23.93
N ALA A 808 -22.25 30.47 -24.58
CA ALA A 808 -22.98 31.64 -24.11
C ALA A 808 -24.50 31.55 -24.34
N ALA A 809 -24.97 30.64 -25.21
CA ALA A 809 -26.40 30.44 -25.42
C ALA A 809 -27.02 29.77 -24.18
N GLY A 810 -27.97 30.45 -23.54
CA GLY A 810 -28.60 29.97 -22.29
C GLY A 810 -29.34 28.64 -22.42
N ASN A 811 -29.65 28.21 -23.65
CA ASN A 811 -30.31 26.95 -23.95
C ASN A 811 -29.37 25.87 -24.52
N VAL A 812 -28.04 26.04 -24.39
CA VAL A 812 -27.03 25.03 -24.73
C VAL A 812 -26.19 24.69 -23.49
N LEU A 813 -26.09 23.40 -23.17
CA LEU A 813 -25.19 22.87 -22.15
C LEU A 813 -23.97 22.25 -22.83
N VAL A 814 -22.80 22.89 -22.66
CA VAL A 814 -21.53 22.41 -23.22
C VAL A 814 -20.87 21.44 -22.26
N LEU A 815 -20.64 20.21 -22.74
CA LEU A 815 -19.96 19.13 -22.02
C LEU A 815 -18.69 18.74 -22.78
N LEU A 816 -17.53 18.87 -22.14
CA LEU A 816 -16.24 18.43 -22.67
C LEU A 816 -15.92 17.04 -22.13
N ALA A 817 -15.21 16.20 -22.89
CA ALA A 817 -14.94 14.82 -22.47
C ALA A 817 -14.23 14.72 -21.11
N HIS A 818 -13.35 15.68 -20.83
CA HIS A 818 -12.45 15.70 -19.68
C HIS A 818 -12.81 16.74 -18.62
N ASP A 819 -14.04 17.24 -18.59
CA ASP A 819 -14.49 18.20 -17.57
C ASP A 819 -14.76 17.51 -16.23
N ASN A 820 -13.73 17.45 -15.37
CA ASN A 820 -13.86 16.88 -14.04
C ASN A 820 -14.75 17.70 -13.08
N SER A 821 -15.07 18.96 -13.40
CA SER A 821 -15.87 19.81 -12.53
C SER A 821 -17.36 19.45 -12.50
N LEU A 822 -17.83 18.72 -13.52
CA LEU A 822 -19.23 18.34 -13.68
C LEU A 822 -19.57 17.00 -13.04
N GLU A 823 -18.58 16.25 -12.56
CA GLU A 823 -18.74 14.86 -12.17
C GLU A 823 -19.79 14.63 -11.07
N GLU A 824 -19.79 15.46 -10.03
CA GLU A 824 -20.75 15.35 -8.93
C GLU A 824 -22.16 15.84 -9.30
N HIS A 825 -22.31 16.46 -10.48
CA HIS A 825 -23.53 17.17 -10.88
C HIS A 825 -24.22 16.53 -12.10
N LEU A 826 -23.46 15.88 -12.97
CA LEU A 826 -23.97 15.33 -14.22
C LEU A 826 -24.76 14.03 -13.96
N PRO A 827 -26.02 13.91 -14.42
CA PRO A 827 -26.73 12.64 -14.37
C PRO A 827 -26.04 11.62 -15.30
N LEU A 828 -25.51 10.54 -14.72
CA LEU A 828 -24.89 9.44 -15.46
C LEU A 828 -25.93 8.37 -15.79
N PHE A 829 -25.72 7.64 -16.90
CA PHE A 829 -26.55 6.51 -17.30
C PHE A 829 -26.80 5.56 -16.11
N PRO A 830 -28.06 5.12 -15.87
CA PRO A 830 -29.24 5.22 -16.74
C PRO A 830 -30.05 6.52 -16.60
N GLN A 831 -29.57 7.51 -15.85
CA GLN A 831 -30.30 8.77 -15.70
C GLN A 831 -30.22 9.62 -16.96
N LEU A 832 -31.33 10.28 -17.29
CA LEU A 832 -31.41 11.18 -18.44
C LEU A 832 -30.85 12.57 -18.09
N VAL A 833 -30.07 13.13 -19.02
CA VAL A 833 -29.66 14.54 -19.00
C VAL A 833 -30.76 15.47 -19.54
N ASN A 834 -31.84 14.91 -20.09
CA ASN A 834 -33.00 15.67 -20.55
C ASN A 834 -33.53 16.59 -19.45
N ASP A 835 -34.16 17.69 -19.89
CA ASP A 835 -34.71 18.74 -19.01
C ASP A 835 -33.68 19.43 -18.12
N TRP A 836 -32.37 19.33 -18.44
CA TRP A 836 -31.29 20.00 -17.74
C TRP A 836 -31.52 21.51 -17.56
N LEU A 837 -32.17 22.15 -18.54
CA LEU A 837 -32.46 23.58 -18.52
C LEU A 837 -33.48 23.92 -17.42
N VAL A 838 -34.57 23.14 -17.32
CA VAL A 838 -35.59 23.30 -16.28
C VAL A 838 -35.05 22.91 -14.91
N ARG A 839 -34.15 21.92 -14.87
CA ARG A 839 -33.44 21.48 -13.65
C ARG A 839 -32.37 22.47 -13.17
N GLY A 840 -32.08 23.54 -13.93
CA GLY A 840 -31.04 24.51 -13.58
C GLY A 840 -29.63 23.94 -13.55
N LEU A 841 -29.37 22.85 -14.30
CA LEU A 841 -28.09 22.15 -14.28
C LEU A 841 -26.96 23.07 -14.77
N ARG A 842 -27.19 23.80 -15.88
CA ARG A 842 -26.21 24.75 -16.41
C ARG A 842 -25.89 25.85 -15.40
N ASP A 843 -26.92 26.49 -14.85
CA ASP A 843 -26.74 27.64 -13.93
C ASP A 843 -25.98 27.26 -12.66
N SER A 844 -26.16 26.03 -12.18
CA SER A 844 -25.45 25.52 -11.00
C SER A 844 -24.01 25.05 -11.28
N THR A 845 -23.68 24.70 -12.53
CA THR A 845 -22.41 24.02 -12.86
C THR A 845 -21.46 24.82 -13.75
N ILE A 846 -21.93 25.84 -14.46
CA ILE A 846 -21.17 26.54 -15.51
C ILE A 846 -19.84 27.16 -15.03
N TRP A 847 -19.76 27.54 -13.75
CA TRP A 847 -18.56 28.08 -13.10
C TRP A 847 -17.96 27.15 -12.03
N SER A 848 -18.39 25.90 -11.96
CA SER A 848 -17.93 24.94 -10.93
C SER A 848 -16.42 24.69 -10.99
N PHE A 849 -15.83 24.66 -12.20
CA PHE A 849 -14.39 24.52 -12.43
C PHE A 849 -13.54 25.60 -11.74
N CYS A 850 -14.10 26.78 -11.44
CA CYS A 850 -13.39 27.85 -10.75
C CYS A 850 -12.97 27.47 -9.33
N LYS A 851 -13.66 26.52 -8.68
CA LYS A 851 -13.27 25.98 -7.37
C LYS A 851 -11.90 25.29 -7.42
N ALA A 852 -11.63 24.55 -8.50
CA ALA A 852 -10.34 23.89 -8.70
C ALA A 852 -9.21 24.92 -8.88
N ILE A 853 -9.46 25.97 -9.68
CA ILE A 853 -8.49 27.06 -9.90
C ILE A 853 -8.15 27.78 -8.59
N ALA A 854 -9.16 28.06 -7.75
CA ALA A 854 -8.95 28.72 -6.46
C ALA A 854 -8.19 27.84 -5.45
N HIS A 855 -8.31 26.52 -5.51
CA HIS A 855 -7.54 25.63 -4.65
C HIS A 855 -6.05 25.60 -5.05
N ASP A 856 -5.77 25.53 -6.35
CA ASP A 856 -4.41 25.38 -6.89
C ASP A 856 -3.52 26.64 -6.82
N GLN A 857 -4.09 27.82 -6.53
CA GLN A 857 -3.31 29.06 -6.34
C GLN A 857 -3.02 29.40 -4.87
N TRP A 858 -3.63 28.70 -3.92
CA TRP A 858 -3.49 28.95 -2.47
C TRP A 858 -2.71 27.85 -1.73
N VAL A 859 -2.27 26.80 -2.44
CA VAL A 859 -1.34 25.75 -2.00
C VAL A 859 -0.07 25.87 -2.83
#